data_AF-A0A956DT75-F1
#
_entry.id   AF-A0A956DT75-F1
#
_cell.length_a   1.000
_cell.length_b   1.000
_cell.length_c   1.000
_cell.angle_alpha   90.00
_cell.angle_beta   90.00
_cell.angle_gamma   90.00
#
_symmetry.space_group_name_H-M   'P 1'
#
loop_
_entity.id
_entity.type
_entity.pdbx_description
1 polymer ?
#
loop_
_entity_poly.entity_id
_entity_poly.type
_entity_poly.pdbx_seq_one_letter_code
_entity_poly.pdbx_strand_id
1 'polypeptide(L)'
;MLDPELIRGLAAAPEKNAPEVNRALAEEGDGLVLLSLAQSAATASDALDVIGSRLSEGRALDPPLEPDEDPRSPSVAEELERLLVAHANASAGLRDQLLAAHLDDPFFVLAAAAHPRATLAAVERAGLWPRRFPVLDGRWLRLIPPAVLPPLTAQAWAQADDPRLREVVAQLSEDDALLARLAADPRREVRRAVASNPRAEAQRRQLAETDPAPEVRARARGDLGDHEAGAHGVSSARFAAGLRAMEAGGALAPDTAAALARAEELDDEGALLAPQVLPPDAVLELIRHAAAQTEATTSTASLAAGFALRAPDDDEIFRDLVADATKALSESPLREGNLTGKARLAAWLAEGLACCPALDRDALLTALPLHALAAELAVLGRSAASAPELATCMCRAAREAGDLPPALLELVWRSREVSDEEVVSFASRVAKAKRRGQDLPDDEIDLDPNLRSVEVLERVVLAASRHVTFTPRSALPVIALDSRRVRYVLTALPSWRGELRGSMLARVLRQRAGALSAARSESRSRGSEIRDWTARVMTDTELGLAIAVGHFTCDALVHRIGQGRHHLEDGVTVAAGVETRAVLEGTDSVRSLIRWAGRERSASGGALALWLLLEHHDRFRPTGQIASAVDTLAHRIGKVSLTVAEALATLERREPGRLEGVFPQTPKGRATLASAIARAYRALGGLRAER
;
A
#
# COMPACT_ATOMS: atom_id res chain seq x y z
N MET A 1 -25.75 -50.55 23.64
CA MET A 1 -24.56 -50.15 22.88
C MET A 1 -24.27 -51.21 21.85
N LEU A 2 -24.25 -50.84 20.57
CA LEU A 2 -23.76 -51.70 19.51
C LEU A 2 -22.24 -51.86 19.66
N ASP A 3 -21.72 -52.99 19.22
CA ASP A 3 -20.28 -53.24 19.14
C ASP A 3 -19.63 -52.20 18.19
N PRO A 4 -18.57 -51.46 18.60
CA PRO A 4 -17.88 -50.51 17.73
C PRO A 4 -17.40 -51.10 16.40
N GLU A 5 -17.02 -52.39 16.37
CA GLU A 5 -16.64 -53.06 15.13
C GLU A 5 -17.84 -53.24 14.20
N LEU A 6 -19.01 -53.56 14.76
CA LEU A 6 -20.26 -53.64 14.01
C LEU A 6 -20.67 -52.27 13.46
N ILE A 7 -20.55 -51.20 14.25
CA ILE A 7 -20.83 -49.82 13.81
C ILE A 7 -19.94 -49.46 12.61
N ARG A 8 -18.64 -49.72 12.69
CA ARG A 8 -17.70 -49.48 11.58
C ARG A 8 -17.99 -50.36 10.37
N GLY A 9 -18.34 -51.63 10.59
CA GLY A 9 -18.71 -52.56 9.52
C GLY A 9 -19.96 -52.12 8.76
N LEU A 10 -20.97 -51.58 9.46
CA LEU A 10 -22.16 -51.00 8.85
C LEU A 10 -21.85 -49.68 8.12
N ALA A 11 -20.98 -48.84 8.68
CA ALA A 11 -20.58 -47.57 8.09
C ALA A 11 -19.69 -47.71 6.85
N ALA A 12 -19.07 -48.88 6.61
CA ALA A 12 -18.23 -49.13 5.45
C ALA A 12 -19.02 -49.28 4.13
N ALA A 13 -20.33 -49.50 4.19
CA ALA A 13 -21.21 -49.64 3.02
C ALA A 13 -22.60 -48.99 3.29
N PRO A 14 -22.66 -47.67 3.54
CA PRO A 14 -23.87 -46.98 3.97
C PRO A 14 -25.01 -47.03 2.94
N GLU A 15 -24.68 -47.25 1.66
CA GLU A 15 -25.67 -47.45 0.60
C GLU A 15 -26.46 -48.75 0.71
N LYS A 16 -26.00 -49.73 1.51
CA LYS A 16 -26.70 -50.99 1.77
C LYS A 16 -27.59 -50.94 3.01
N ASN A 17 -27.45 -49.89 3.81
CA ASN A 17 -28.18 -49.73 5.05
C ASN A 17 -29.57 -49.14 4.80
N ALA A 18 -30.52 -49.44 5.69
CA ALA A 18 -31.77 -48.69 5.75
C ALA A 18 -31.49 -47.24 6.24
N PRO A 19 -32.24 -46.22 5.79
CA PRO A 19 -32.03 -44.83 6.20
C PRO A 19 -31.99 -44.64 7.73
N GLU A 20 -32.84 -45.35 8.46
CA GLU A 20 -32.89 -45.31 9.93
C GLU A 20 -31.61 -45.83 10.58
N VAL A 21 -30.95 -46.80 9.94
CA VAL A 21 -29.64 -47.31 10.39
C VAL A 21 -28.57 -46.25 10.17
N ASN A 22 -28.52 -45.61 8.99
CA ASN A 22 -27.54 -44.54 8.73
C ASN A 22 -27.73 -43.34 9.68
N ARG A 23 -28.97 -43.00 10.02
CA ARG A 23 -29.25 -41.99 11.04
C ARG A 23 -28.74 -42.42 12.42
N ALA A 24 -29.01 -43.64 12.86
CA ALA A 24 -28.50 -44.15 14.13
C ALA A 24 -26.96 -44.18 14.17
N LEU A 25 -26.31 -44.52 13.05
CA LEU A 25 -24.86 -44.43 12.90
C LEU A 25 -24.36 -42.98 12.98
N ALA A 26 -25.10 -42.00 12.45
CA ALA A 26 -24.78 -40.59 12.60
C ALA A 26 -24.92 -40.09 14.06
N GLU A 27 -25.87 -40.62 14.82
CA GLU A 27 -26.09 -40.28 16.23
C GLU A 27 -24.98 -40.82 17.14
N GLU A 28 -24.53 -42.07 16.92
CA GLU A 28 -23.66 -42.81 17.84
C GLU A 28 -22.22 -43.03 17.33
N GLY A 29 -21.96 -42.83 16.04
CA GLY A 29 -20.67 -43.13 15.39
C GLY A 29 -19.50 -42.23 15.83
N ASP A 30 -18.28 -42.75 15.70
CA ASP A 30 -17.05 -41.96 15.83
C ASP A 30 -16.75 -41.16 14.54
N GLY A 31 -15.73 -40.30 14.55
CA GLY A 31 -15.41 -39.43 13.41
C GLY A 31 -15.22 -40.17 12.08
N LEU A 32 -14.62 -41.37 12.10
CA LEU A 32 -14.42 -42.19 10.89
C LEU A 32 -15.73 -42.75 10.34
N VAL A 33 -16.65 -43.14 11.23
CA VAL A 33 -18.01 -43.53 10.84
C VAL A 33 -18.73 -42.35 10.18
N LEU A 34 -18.66 -41.16 10.79
CA LEU A 34 -19.30 -39.97 10.23
C LEU A 34 -18.72 -39.60 8.87
N LEU A 35 -17.40 -39.71 8.68
CA LEU A 35 -16.73 -39.47 7.39
C LEU A 35 -17.24 -40.43 6.33
N SER A 36 -17.32 -41.72 6.65
CA SER A 36 -17.82 -42.75 5.73
C SER A 36 -19.28 -42.48 5.32
N LEU A 37 -20.12 -42.04 6.26
CA LEU A 37 -21.49 -41.61 5.97
C LEU A 37 -21.52 -40.38 5.05
N ALA A 38 -20.74 -39.34 5.36
CA ALA A 38 -20.71 -38.10 4.60
C ALA A 38 -20.11 -38.25 3.19
N GLN A 39 -19.25 -39.26 2.97
CA GLN A 39 -18.70 -39.58 1.65
C GLN A 39 -19.69 -40.32 0.75
N SER A 40 -20.70 -40.98 1.31
CA SER A 40 -21.66 -41.76 0.52
C SER A 40 -22.84 -40.94 0.06
N ALA A 41 -23.01 -40.86 -1.26
CA ALA A 41 -24.16 -40.22 -1.90
C ALA A 41 -25.52 -40.86 -1.56
N ALA A 42 -25.54 -42.07 -0.97
CA ALA A 42 -26.75 -42.73 -0.52
C ALA A 42 -27.24 -42.26 0.86
N THR A 43 -26.40 -41.53 1.62
CA THR A 43 -26.75 -41.04 2.94
C THR A 43 -27.86 -39.97 2.84
N ALA A 44 -28.96 -40.21 3.57
CA ALA A 44 -30.14 -39.36 3.56
C ALA A 44 -29.90 -38.04 4.34
N SER A 45 -30.71 -37.02 4.06
CA SER A 45 -30.54 -35.67 4.61
C SER A 45 -30.63 -35.63 6.14
N ASP A 46 -31.50 -36.44 6.74
CA ASP A 46 -31.70 -36.50 8.19
C ASP A 46 -30.46 -37.01 8.94
N ALA A 47 -29.78 -38.03 8.39
CA ALA A 47 -28.50 -38.48 8.92
C ALA A 47 -27.44 -37.37 8.83
N LEU A 48 -27.35 -36.66 7.70
CA LEU A 48 -26.39 -35.56 7.53
C LEU A 48 -26.66 -34.39 8.47
N ASP A 49 -27.93 -34.04 8.69
CA ASP A 49 -28.34 -33.00 9.65
C ASP A 49 -27.95 -33.37 11.09
N VAL A 50 -27.99 -34.66 11.45
CA VAL A 50 -27.47 -35.15 12.74
C VAL A 50 -25.95 -34.94 12.83
N ILE A 51 -25.19 -35.28 11.77
CA ILE A 51 -23.74 -35.06 11.74
C ILE A 51 -23.43 -33.56 11.93
N GLY A 52 -24.12 -32.69 11.19
CA GLY A 52 -23.99 -31.24 11.32
C GLY A 52 -24.31 -30.71 12.73
N SER A 53 -25.37 -31.23 13.34
CA SER A 53 -25.74 -30.88 14.72
C SER A 53 -24.62 -31.26 15.70
N ARG A 54 -24.04 -32.46 15.56
CA ARG A 54 -22.92 -32.93 16.40
C ARG A 54 -21.66 -32.09 16.24
N LEU A 55 -21.35 -31.66 15.00
CA LEU A 55 -20.24 -30.73 14.74
C LEU A 55 -20.44 -29.41 15.49
N SER A 56 -21.64 -28.83 15.41
CA SER A 56 -21.94 -27.56 16.09
C SER A 56 -21.94 -27.65 17.62
N GLU A 57 -22.21 -28.84 18.19
CA GLU A 57 -22.11 -29.11 19.62
C GLU A 57 -20.65 -29.28 20.11
N GLY A 58 -19.68 -29.36 19.19
CA GLY A 58 -18.28 -29.61 19.53
C GLY A 58 -18.05 -30.95 20.22
N ARG A 59 -18.92 -31.96 19.97
CA ARG A 59 -18.68 -33.32 20.49
C ARG A 59 -17.35 -33.81 19.92
N ALA A 60 -16.52 -34.43 20.76
CA ALA A 60 -15.20 -34.90 20.34
C ALA A 60 -15.35 -35.88 19.15
N LEU A 61 -14.95 -35.42 17.95
CA LEU A 61 -14.94 -36.21 16.71
C LEU A 61 -13.55 -36.73 16.38
N ASP A 62 -12.51 -36.07 16.89
CA ASP A 62 -11.13 -36.47 16.66
C ASP A 62 -10.74 -37.57 17.67
N PRO A 63 -10.27 -38.74 17.20
CA PRO A 63 -9.48 -39.61 18.07
C PRO A 63 -8.23 -38.84 18.54
N PRO A 64 -7.61 -39.23 19.68
CA PRO A 64 -6.35 -38.63 20.08
C PRO A 64 -5.34 -38.75 18.93
N LEU A 65 -4.89 -37.61 18.39
CA LEU A 65 -3.92 -37.54 17.30
C LEU A 65 -2.71 -38.43 17.63
N GLU A 66 -2.31 -39.29 16.70
CA GLU A 66 -1.06 -39.99 16.85
C GLU A 66 0.09 -38.96 16.78
N PRO A 67 1.14 -39.09 17.61
CA PRO A 67 2.18 -38.07 17.75
C PRO A 67 2.99 -37.77 16.47
N ASP A 68 2.79 -38.55 15.39
CA ASP A 68 3.50 -38.41 14.11
C ASP A 68 2.63 -37.81 12.97
N GLU A 69 1.36 -37.44 13.21
CA GLU A 69 0.53 -36.82 12.15
C GLU A 69 0.99 -35.41 11.79
N ASP A 70 1.04 -35.11 10.48
CA ASP A 70 1.38 -33.77 9.98
C ASP A 70 0.35 -32.77 10.51
N PRO A 71 0.75 -31.75 11.31
CA PRO A 71 -0.16 -30.74 11.86
C PRO A 71 -0.86 -29.89 10.79
N ARG A 72 -0.53 -30.07 9.51
CA ARG A 72 -1.19 -29.44 8.36
C ARG A 72 -2.34 -30.26 7.79
N SER A 73 -2.54 -31.50 8.22
CA SER A 73 -3.68 -32.30 7.80
C SER A 73 -4.96 -31.68 8.38
N PRO A 74 -6.04 -31.52 7.58
CA PRO A 74 -7.31 -31.04 8.11
C PRO A 74 -7.81 -31.98 9.20
N SER A 75 -8.47 -31.43 10.23
CA SER A 75 -9.10 -32.25 11.26
C SER A 75 -10.27 -33.06 10.68
N VAL A 76 -10.70 -34.12 11.37
CA VAL A 76 -11.87 -34.90 10.94
C VAL A 76 -13.10 -34.00 10.89
N ALA A 77 -13.22 -33.05 11.82
CA ALA A 77 -14.29 -32.07 11.82
C ALA A 77 -14.27 -31.18 10.56
N GLU A 78 -13.12 -30.62 10.19
CA GLU A 78 -12.99 -29.77 9.00
C GLU A 78 -13.29 -30.55 7.71
N GLU A 79 -12.81 -31.80 7.62
CA GLU A 79 -13.11 -32.67 6.48
C GLU A 79 -14.60 -32.99 6.39
N LEU A 80 -15.26 -33.28 7.51
CA LEU A 80 -16.70 -33.48 7.58
C LEU A 80 -17.47 -32.24 7.11
N GLU A 81 -17.14 -31.06 7.61
CA GLU A 81 -17.78 -29.80 7.22
C GLU A 81 -17.67 -29.58 5.70
N ARG A 82 -16.49 -29.83 5.12
CA ARG A 82 -16.25 -29.74 3.67
C ARG A 82 -17.09 -30.73 2.86
N LEU A 83 -17.22 -31.98 3.34
CA LEU A 83 -18.06 -32.98 2.69
C LEU A 83 -19.54 -32.62 2.79
N LEU A 84 -20.00 -32.20 3.97
CA LEU A 84 -21.41 -31.88 4.23
C LEU A 84 -21.90 -30.67 3.42
N VAL A 85 -21.11 -29.60 3.31
CA VAL A 85 -21.50 -28.42 2.52
C VAL A 85 -21.66 -28.76 1.03
N ALA A 86 -20.86 -29.70 0.53
CA ALA A 86 -20.87 -30.16 -0.85
C ALA A 86 -21.86 -31.30 -1.14
N HIS A 87 -22.42 -31.94 -0.11
CA HIS A 87 -23.19 -33.17 -0.26
C HIS A 87 -24.54 -32.94 -0.94
N ALA A 88 -24.84 -33.75 -1.97
CA ALA A 88 -26.05 -33.62 -2.78
C ALA A 88 -27.37 -33.72 -1.97
N ASN A 89 -27.37 -34.54 -0.92
CA ASN A 89 -28.52 -34.75 -0.04
C ASN A 89 -28.53 -33.84 1.20
N ALA A 90 -27.51 -33.00 1.44
CA ALA A 90 -27.54 -32.12 2.60
C ALA A 90 -28.73 -31.16 2.52
N SER A 91 -29.34 -30.86 3.67
CA SER A 91 -30.45 -29.90 3.74
C SER A 91 -29.95 -28.48 3.45
N ALA A 92 -30.86 -27.59 3.06
CA ALA A 92 -30.53 -26.18 2.89
C ALA A 92 -30.12 -25.53 4.22
N GLY A 93 -30.80 -25.90 5.32
CA GLY A 93 -30.49 -25.39 6.67
C GLY A 93 -29.10 -25.77 7.14
N LEU A 94 -28.67 -27.02 6.92
CA LEU A 94 -27.31 -27.46 7.24
C LEU A 94 -26.26 -26.69 6.43
N ARG A 95 -26.48 -26.51 5.12
CA ARG A 95 -25.55 -25.72 4.28
C ARG A 95 -25.44 -24.27 4.74
N ASP A 96 -26.56 -23.64 5.06
CA ASP A 96 -26.56 -22.25 5.54
C ASP A 96 -25.87 -22.13 6.91
N GLN A 97 -26.04 -23.12 7.79
CA GLN A 97 -25.35 -23.19 9.08
C GLN A 97 -23.82 -23.28 8.89
N LEU A 98 -23.36 -24.18 8.03
CA LEU A 98 -21.93 -24.32 7.71
C LEU A 98 -21.39 -23.05 7.05
N LEU A 99 -22.12 -22.49 6.08
CA LEU A 99 -21.74 -21.22 5.45
C LEU A 99 -21.60 -20.08 6.48
N ALA A 100 -22.51 -19.98 7.45
CA ALA A 100 -22.47 -18.97 8.49
C ALA A 100 -21.24 -19.13 9.41
N ALA A 101 -20.79 -20.36 9.65
CA ALA A 101 -19.57 -20.64 10.41
C ALA A 101 -18.28 -20.31 9.64
N HIS A 102 -18.32 -20.34 8.30
CA HIS A 102 -17.15 -20.20 7.42
C HIS A 102 -17.32 -19.09 6.37
N LEU A 103 -17.89 -17.94 6.75
CA LEU A 103 -18.18 -16.85 5.81
C LEU A 103 -16.95 -16.34 5.05
N ASP A 104 -15.76 -16.46 5.63
CA ASP A 104 -14.50 -15.96 5.07
C ASP A 104 -13.65 -17.06 4.41
N ASP A 105 -14.17 -18.29 4.31
CA ASP A 105 -13.50 -19.38 3.60
C ASP A 105 -14.08 -19.52 2.16
N PRO A 106 -13.27 -19.32 1.11
CA PRO A 106 -13.76 -19.36 -0.27
C PRO A 106 -14.27 -20.74 -0.69
N PHE A 107 -13.77 -21.83 -0.09
CA PHE A 107 -14.25 -23.18 -0.38
C PHE A 107 -15.71 -23.32 0.04
N PHE A 108 -16.05 -22.95 1.27
CA PHE A 108 -17.41 -23.09 1.81
C PHE A 108 -18.41 -22.21 1.07
N VAL A 109 -18.04 -20.95 0.79
CA VAL A 109 -18.89 -20.05 0.00
C VAL A 109 -19.16 -20.62 -1.38
N LEU A 110 -18.12 -21.10 -2.07
CA LEU A 110 -18.27 -21.62 -3.42
C LEU A 110 -19.04 -22.94 -3.47
N ALA A 111 -18.74 -23.87 -2.56
CA ALA A 111 -19.42 -25.16 -2.47
C ALA A 111 -20.92 -24.98 -2.20
N ALA A 112 -21.28 -24.10 -1.27
CA ALA A 112 -22.68 -23.80 -0.96
C ALA A 112 -23.41 -23.16 -2.16
N ALA A 113 -22.76 -22.21 -2.86
CA ALA A 113 -23.36 -21.48 -3.98
C ALA A 113 -23.45 -22.30 -5.28
N ALA A 114 -22.47 -23.17 -5.54
CA ALA A 114 -22.45 -24.03 -6.73
C ALA A 114 -23.41 -25.24 -6.62
N HIS A 115 -24.01 -25.46 -5.45
CA HIS A 115 -24.91 -26.58 -5.22
C HIS A 115 -26.21 -26.45 -6.05
N PRO A 116 -26.76 -27.54 -6.63
CA PRO A 116 -28.05 -27.51 -7.35
C PRO A 116 -29.25 -27.00 -6.54
N ARG A 117 -29.14 -27.06 -5.22
CA ARG A 117 -30.11 -26.55 -4.23
C ARG A 117 -29.51 -25.44 -3.37
N ALA A 118 -28.64 -24.61 -3.95
CA ALA A 118 -28.08 -23.46 -3.26
C ALA A 118 -29.20 -22.53 -2.77
N THR A 119 -28.99 -21.91 -1.62
CA THR A 119 -29.89 -20.89 -1.08
C THR A 119 -29.53 -19.53 -1.66
N LEU A 120 -30.47 -18.58 -1.60
CA LEU A 120 -30.19 -17.20 -2.04
C LEU A 120 -29.06 -16.55 -1.23
N ALA A 121 -28.94 -16.87 0.06
CA ALA A 121 -27.88 -16.38 0.92
C ALA A 121 -26.49 -16.86 0.45
N ALA A 122 -26.37 -18.13 0.03
CA ALA A 122 -25.12 -18.65 -0.52
C ALA A 122 -24.74 -17.97 -1.84
N VAL A 123 -25.72 -17.77 -2.73
CA VAL A 123 -25.52 -17.10 -4.03
C VAL A 123 -25.14 -15.64 -3.83
N GLU A 124 -25.82 -14.93 -2.93
CA GLU A 124 -25.51 -13.55 -2.55
C GLU A 124 -24.10 -13.44 -1.97
N ARG A 125 -23.73 -14.34 -1.05
CA ARG A 125 -22.38 -14.36 -0.46
C ARG A 125 -21.30 -14.59 -1.51
N ALA A 126 -21.51 -15.51 -2.46
CA ALA A 126 -20.59 -15.74 -3.56
C ALA A 126 -20.51 -14.55 -4.55
N GLY A 127 -21.62 -13.84 -4.75
CA GLY A 127 -21.70 -12.61 -5.54
C GLY A 127 -20.95 -11.44 -4.92
N LEU A 128 -21.09 -11.28 -3.61
CA LEU A 128 -20.46 -10.22 -2.82
C LEU A 128 -19.02 -10.55 -2.41
N TRP A 129 -18.53 -11.75 -2.74
CA TRP A 129 -17.16 -12.16 -2.43
C TRP A 129 -16.16 -11.09 -2.89
N PRO A 130 -15.20 -10.69 -2.03
CA PRO A 130 -14.28 -9.61 -2.35
C PRO A 130 -13.53 -9.87 -3.66
N ARG A 131 -13.53 -8.87 -4.54
CA ARG A 131 -12.69 -8.86 -5.73
C ARG A 131 -11.56 -7.89 -5.54
N ARG A 132 -10.39 -8.25 -6.04
CA ARG A 132 -9.21 -7.39 -5.98
C ARG A 132 -9.37 -6.19 -6.91
N PHE A 133 -9.92 -6.40 -8.10
CA PHE A 133 -10.19 -5.34 -9.06
C PHE A 133 -11.54 -5.56 -9.79
N PRO A 134 -12.25 -4.47 -10.16
CA PRO A 134 -13.50 -4.58 -10.91
C PRO A 134 -13.37 -5.27 -12.27
N VAL A 135 -12.16 -5.27 -12.86
CA VAL A 135 -11.89 -5.90 -14.16
C VAL A 135 -11.70 -7.41 -14.10
N LEU A 136 -11.49 -7.97 -12.91
CA LEU A 136 -11.35 -9.41 -12.77
C LEU A 136 -12.73 -10.07 -12.79
N ASP A 137 -12.84 -11.14 -13.57
CA ASP A 137 -14.09 -11.87 -13.69
C ASP A 137 -14.31 -12.76 -12.48
N GLY A 138 -15.53 -12.73 -11.95
CA GLY A 138 -16.03 -13.70 -10.98
C GLY A 138 -16.29 -15.04 -11.64
N ARG A 139 -15.25 -15.70 -12.19
CA ARG A 139 -15.40 -16.96 -12.95
C ARG A 139 -16.13 -18.06 -12.16
N TRP A 140 -16.04 -18.02 -10.84
CA TRP A 140 -16.77 -18.90 -9.93
C TRP A 140 -18.29 -18.75 -10.03
N LEU A 141 -18.82 -17.58 -10.41
CA LEU A 141 -20.26 -17.39 -10.59
C LEU A 141 -20.82 -18.30 -11.68
N ARG A 142 -20.00 -18.70 -12.66
CA ARG A 142 -20.41 -19.68 -13.68
C ARG A 142 -20.58 -21.10 -13.14
N LEU A 143 -20.15 -21.38 -11.92
CA LEU A 143 -20.39 -22.66 -11.24
C LEU A 143 -21.78 -22.70 -10.61
N ILE A 144 -22.43 -21.54 -10.43
CA ILE A 144 -23.74 -21.43 -9.82
C ILE A 144 -24.81 -21.82 -10.86
N PRO A 145 -25.68 -22.79 -10.58
CA PRO A 145 -26.73 -23.17 -11.51
C PRO A 145 -27.74 -22.03 -11.68
N PRO A 146 -28.05 -21.57 -12.90
CA PRO A 146 -28.99 -20.46 -13.15
C PRO A 146 -30.35 -20.60 -12.46
N ALA A 147 -30.85 -21.82 -12.34
CA ALA A 147 -32.15 -22.14 -11.75
C ALA A 147 -32.27 -21.77 -10.26
N VAL A 148 -31.15 -21.53 -9.55
CA VAL A 148 -31.18 -21.15 -8.13
C VAL A 148 -31.59 -19.70 -7.91
N LEU A 149 -31.59 -18.86 -8.95
CA LEU A 149 -31.94 -17.44 -8.86
C LEU A 149 -33.39 -17.21 -9.35
N PRO A 150 -34.38 -17.03 -8.46
CA PRO A 150 -35.76 -16.84 -8.86
C PRO A 150 -35.95 -15.54 -9.66
N PRO A 151 -36.88 -15.49 -10.62
CA PRO A 151 -37.08 -14.31 -11.48
C PRO A 151 -37.32 -13.00 -10.71
N LEU A 152 -38.11 -13.03 -9.63
CA LEU A 152 -38.37 -11.83 -8.82
C LEU A 152 -37.11 -11.33 -8.11
N THR A 153 -36.29 -12.24 -7.58
CA THR A 153 -35.00 -11.89 -6.98
C THR A 153 -34.04 -11.34 -8.03
N ALA A 154 -33.98 -11.95 -9.21
CA ALA A 154 -33.17 -11.44 -10.33
C ALA A 154 -33.58 -10.01 -10.72
N GLN A 155 -34.88 -9.72 -10.78
CA GLN A 155 -35.40 -8.38 -11.08
C GLN A 155 -35.04 -7.35 -10.01
N ALA A 156 -35.11 -7.75 -8.73
CA ALA A 156 -34.74 -6.90 -7.59
C ALA A 156 -33.23 -6.62 -7.57
N TRP A 157 -32.40 -7.66 -7.69
CA TRP A 157 -30.94 -7.53 -7.71
C TRP A 157 -30.43 -6.75 -8.91
N ALA A 158 -31.06 -6.86 -10.08
CA ALA A 158 -30.72 -6.03 -11.24
C ALA A 158 -31.01 -4.54 -11.06
N GLN A 159 -31.70 -4.15 -9.99
CA GLN A 159 -31.97 -2.75 -9.60
C GLN A 159 -31.25 -2.35 -8.30
N ALA A 160 -30.49 -3.27 -7.70
CA ALA A 160 -29.74 -2.97 -6.49
C ALA A 160 -28.66 -1.93 -6.78
N ASP A 161 -28.33 -1.07 -5.81
CA ASP A 161 -27.27 -0.07 -5.96
C ASP A 161 -25.88 -0.72 -6.12
N ASP A 162 -25.64 -1.85 -5.44
CA ASP A 162 -24.38 -2.60 -5.53
C ASP A 162 -24.23 -3.27 -6.91
N PRO A 163 -23.23 -2.89 -7.73
CA PRO A 163 -23.01 -3.50 -9.04
C PRO A 163 -22.73 -5.00 -8.98
N ARG A 164 -22.20 -5.52 -7.87
CA ARG A 164 -21.89 -6.96 -7.73
C ARG A 164 -23.13 -7.83 -7.81
N LEU A 165 -24.25 -7.37 -7.25
CA LEU A 165 -25.53 -8.10 -7.37
C LEU A 165 -26.05 -8.04 -8.81
N ARG A 166 -25.91 -6.89 -9.49
CA ARG A 166 -26.28 -6.76 -10.91
C ARG A 166 -25.43 -7.65 -11.81
N GLU A 167 -24.14 -7.82 -11.51
CA GLU A 167 -23.26 -8.76 -12.18
C GLU A 167 -23.68 -10.23 -12.01
N VAL A 168 -24.08 -10.63 -10.80
CA VAL A 168 -24.59 -12.00 -10.57
C VAL A 168 -25.80 -12.25 -11.46
N VAL A 169 -26.72 -11.28 -11.54
CA VAL A 169 -27.87 -11.38 -12.43
C VAL A 169 -27.44 -11.43 -13.90
N ALA A 170 -26.52 -10.57 -14.33
CA ALA A 170 -26.01 -10.55 -15.70
C ALA A 170 -25.38 -11.90 -16.10
N GLN A 171 -24.71 -12.58 -15.18
CA GLN A 171 -24.02 -13.84 -15.42
C GLN A 171 -24.94 -15.07 -15.37
N LEU A 172 -25.99 -15.04 -14.52
CA LEU A 172 -26.88 -16.18 -14.28
C LEU A 172 -28.23 -16.10 -14.99
N SER A 173 -28.71 -14.91 -15.33
CA SER A 173 -30.05 -14.75 -15.91
C SER A 173 -30.16 -15.42 -17.28
N GLU A 174 -31.35 -15.97 -17.53
CA GLU A 174 -31.81 -16.46 -18.83
C GLU A 174 -32.90 -15.53 -19.43
N ASP A 175 -33.22 -14.41 -18.76
CA ASP A 175 -34.24 -13.45 -19.20
C ASP A 175 -33.61 -12.41 -20.14
N ASP A 176 -33.93 -12.51 -21.43
CA ASP A 176 -33.43 -11.61 -22.48
C ASP A 176 -33.72 -10.13 -22.23
N ALA A 177 -34.88 -9.79 -21.64
CA ALA A 177 -35.22 -8.40 -21.35
C ALA A 177 -34.36 -7.84 -20.22
N LEU A 178 -34.08 -8.68 -19.21
CA LEU A 178 -33.20 -8.34 -18.11
C LEU A 178 -31.76 -8.17 -18.59
N LEU A 179 -31.27 -9.09 -19.44
CA LEU A 179 -29.94 -9.04 -20.04
C LEU A 179 -29.79 -7.84 -20.97
N ALA A 180 -30.81 -7.48 -21.75
CA ALA A 180 -30.80 -6.28 -22.59
C ALA A 180 -30.66 -5.00 -21.75
N ARG A 181 -31.34 -4.92 -20.60
CA ARG A 181 -31.20 -3.80 -19.66
C ARG A 181 -29.80 -3.74 -19.07
N LEU A 182 -29.26 -4.88 -18.62
CA LEU A 182 -27.93 -4.96 -18.00
C LEU A 182 -26.80 -4.75 -19.02
N ALA A 183 -27.02 -5.04 -20.31
CA ALA A 183 -26.10 -4.68 -21.39
C ALA A 183 -25.94 -3.16 -21.56
N ALA A 184 -26.90 -2.36 -21.08
CA ALA A 184 -26.84 -0.91 -21.04
C ALA A 184 -26.49 -0.35 -19.64
N ASP A 185 -26.08 -1.20 -18.69
CA ASP A 185 -25.70 -0.75 -17.35
C ASP A 185 -24.54 0.25 -17.43
N PRO A 186 -24.56 1.36 -16.65
CA PRO A 186 -23.45 2.31 -16.65
C PRO A 186 -22.12 1.69 -16.24
N ARG A 187 -22.14 0.61 -15.43
CA ARG A 187 -20.95 -0.07 -14.93
C ARG A 187 -20.42 -1.10 -15.93
N ARG A 188 -19.13 -0.97 -16.30
CA ARG A 188 -18.50 -1.83 -17.31
C ARG A 188 -18.39 -3.28 -16.85
N GLU A 189 -18.25 -3.52 -15.55
CA GLU A 189 -18.17 -4.84 -14.93
C GLU A 189 -19.49 -5.62 -15.11
N VAL A 190 -20.63 -4.95 -15.02
CA VAL A 190 -21.96 -5.54 -15.31
C VAL A 190 -22.08 -5.86 -16.79
N ARG A 191 -21.71 -4.93 -17.69
CA ARG A 191 -21.73 -5.18 -19.14
C ARG A 191 -20.76 -6.30 -19.54
N ARG A 192 -19.61 -6.43 -18.88
CA ARG A 192 -18.65 -7.54 -19.09
C ARG A 192 -19.20 -8.88 -18.59
N ALA A 193 -19.98 -8.89 -17.51
CA ALA A 193 -20.69 -10.09 -17.04
C ALA A 193 -21.75 -10.53 -18.07
N VAL A 194 -22.49 -9.60 -18.68
CA VAL A 194 -23.39 -9.90 -19.82
C VAL A 194 -22.59 -10.44 -21.01
N ALA A 195 -21.46 -9.80 -21.35
CA ALA A 195 -20.55 -10.26 -22.40
C ALA A 195 -20.04 -11.69 -22.16
N SER A 196 -19.98 -12.10 -20.89
CA SER A 196 -19.53 -13.38 -20.40
C SER A 196 -20.66 -14.41 -20.19
N ASN A 197 -21.91 -14.07 -20.50
CA ASN A 197 -23.05 -14.98 -20.37
C ASN A 197 -23.33 -15.69 -21.70
N PRO A 198 -23.20 -17.03 -21.78
CA PRO A 198 -23.44 -17.77 -23.03
C PRO A 198 -24.87 -17.66 -23.55
N ARG A 199 -25.84 -17.32 -22.69
CA ARG A 199 -27.25 -17.14 -23.08
C ARG A 199 -27.57 -15.75 -23.63
N ALA A 200 -26.69 -14.78 -23.42
CA ALA A 200 -26.89 -13.39 -23.84
C ALA A 200 -26.43 -13.15 -25.29
N GLU A 201 -26.65 -14.08 -26.23
CA GLU A 201 -25.99 -14.05 -27.55
C GLU A 201 -26.28 -12.76 -28.34
N ALA A 202 -27.52 -12.29 -28.33
CA ALA A 202 -27.91 -11.06 -29.01
C ALA A 202 -27.22 -9.82 -28.40
N GLN A 203 -27.21 -9.73 -27.07
CA GLN A 203 -26.58 -8.64 -26.33
C GLN A 203 -25.06 -8.70 -26.48
N ARG A 204 -24.45 -9.89 -26.51
CA ARG A 204 -23.03 -10.08 -26.80
C ARG A 204 -22.67 -9.53 -28.19
N ARG A 205 -23.43 -9.85 -29.23
CA ARG A 205 -23.21 -9.30 -30.58
C ARG A 205 -23.28 -7.77 -30.57
N GLN A 206 -24.25 -7.18 -29.89
CA GLN A 206 -24.36 -5.73 -29.74
C GLN A 206 -23.14 -5.13 -28.98
N LEU A 207 -22.79 -5.68 -27.82
CA LEU A 207 -21.66 -5.22 -27.01
C LEU A 207 -20.34 -5.32 -27.76
N ALA A 208 -20.13 -6.40 -28.53
CA ALA A 208 -18.96 -6.58 -29.37
C ALA A 208 -18.77 -5.46 -30.40
N GLU A 209 -19.85 -4.82 -30.86
CA GLU A 209 -19.81 -3.78 -31.88
C GLU A 209 -19.74 -2.38 -31.26
N THR A 210 -20.56 -2.12 -30.24
CA THR A 210 -20.85 -0.74 -29.82
C THR A 210 -20.38 -0.39 -28.41
N ASP A 211 -19.92 -1.33 -27.59
CA ASP A 211 -19.51 -1.00 -26.22
C ASP A 211 -18.29 -0.07 -26.25
N PRO A 212 -18.25 1.01 -25.45
CA PRO A 212 -17.10 1.91 -25.41
C PRO A 212 -15.83 1.25 -24.84
N ALA A 213 -15.98 0.28 -23.94
CA ALA A 213 -14.85 -0.36 -23.28
C ALA A 213 -14.24 -1.48 -24.14
N PRO A 214 -12.95 -1.40 -24.53
CA PRO A 214 -12.31 -2.38 -25.42
C PRO A 214 -12.34 -3.80 -24.87
N GLU A 215 -12.24 -3.96 -23.57
CA GLU A 215 -12.25 -5.24 -22.89
C GLU A 215 -13.64 -5.88 -22.85
N VAL A 216 -14.72 -5.08 -22.79
CA VAL A 216 -16.10 -5.58 -22.92
C VAL A 216 -16.34 -6.05 -24.35
N ARG A 217 -15.91 -5.26 -25.35
CA ARG A 217 -15.99 -5.66 -26.77
C ARG A 217 -15.23 -6.95 -27.03
N ALA A 218 -14.00 -7.06 -26.54
CA ALA A 218 -13.18 -8.25 -26.70
C ALA A 218 -13.82 -9.47 -26.03
N ARG A 219 -14.34 -9.30 -24.81
CA ARG A 219 -15.03 -10.38 -24.10
C ARG A 219 -16.29 -10.86 -24.82
N ALA A 220 -17.05 -9.93 -25.37
CA ALA A 220 -18.26 -10.24 -26.11
C ALA A 220 -17.98 -11.04 -27.39
N ARG A 221 -16.88 -10.73 -28.10
CA ARG A 221 -16.41 -11.47 -29.29
C ARG A 221 -15.75 -12.80 -28.96
N GLY A 222 -15.15 -12.91 -27.77
CA GLY A 222 -14.42 -14.09 -27.34
C GLY A 222 -15.30 -15.33 -27.34
N ASP A 223 -14.72 -16.47 -27.71
CA ASP A 223 -15.40 -17.74 -27.51
C ASP A 223 -15.49 -18.02 -26.00
N LEU A 224 -16.70 -18.32 -25.53
CA LEU A 224 -16.90 -18.69 -24.14
C LEU A 224 -16.55 -20.17 -23.89
N GLY A 225 -16.39 -20.94 -24.96
CA GLY A 225 -15.96 -22.34 -24.99
C GLY A 225 -17.00 -23.30 -24.41
N ASP A 226 -17.23 -24.42 -25.10
CA ASP A 226 -18.03 -25.56 -24.60
C ASP A 226 -17.29 -26.37 -23.50
N HIS A 227 -16.13 -25.89 -23.05
CA HIS A 227 -15.41 -26.44 -21.89
C HIS A 227 -16.23 -26.39 -20.59
N GLU A 228 -17.44 -25.84 -20.66
CA GLU A 228 -18.43 -25.76 -19.59
C GLU A 228 -19.35 -26.99 -19.44
N ALA A 229 -19.37 -27.94 -20.38
CA ALA A 229 -20.21 -29.15 -20.30
C ALA A 229 -19.64 -30.30 -19.44
N GLY A 230 -18.59 -30.03 -18.65
CA GLY A 230 -17.95 -31.01 -17.77
C GLY A 230 -18.71 -31.27 -16.47
N ALA A 231 -18.44 -32.41 -15.83
CA ALA A 231 -19.07 -32.83 -14.57
C ALA A 231 -19.04 -31.72 -13.50
N HIS A 232 -20.21 -31.39 -12.97
CA HIS A 232 -20.38 -30.45 -11.87
C HIS A 232 -20.09 -31.15 -10.55
N GLY A 233 -19.11 -30.66 -9.79
CA GLY A 233 -18.77 -31.20 -8.48
C GLY A 233 -17.54 -30.53 -7.87
N VAL A 234 -17.41 -30.58 -6.55
CA VAL A 234 -16.30 -29.97 -5.80
C VAL A 234 -14.93 -30.56 -6.14
N SER A 235 -14.89 -31.79 -6.64
CA SER A 235 -13.67 -32.46 -7.12
C SER A 235 -13.31 -32.13 -8.57
N SER A 236 -14.14 -31.33 -9.28
CA SER A 236 -13.89 -30.98 -10.69
C SER A 236 -12.76 -29.96 -10.83
N ALA A 237 -12.01 -30.04 -11.93
CA ALA A 237 -11.01 -29.03 -12.28
C ALA A 237 -11.61 -27.62 -12.42
N ARG A 238 -12.89 -27.53 -12.80
CA ARG A 238 -13.64 -26.27 -12.91
C ARG A 238 -13.89 -25.65 -11.53
N PHE A 239 -14.30 -26.46 -10.56
CA PHE A 239 -14.44 -26.01 -9.17
C PHE A 239 -13.10 -25.53 -8.61
N ALA A 240 -12.03 -26.32 -8.77
CA ALA A 240 -10.69 -25.94 -8.33
C ALA A 240 -10.20 -24.63 -8.99
N ALA A 241 -10.50 -24.40 -10.27
CA ALA A 241 -10.19 -23.14 -10.94
C ALA A 241 -11.04 -21.97 -10.42
N GLY A 242 -12.32 -22.18 -10.13
CA GLY A 242 -13.20 -21.20 -9.49
C GLY A 242 -12.74 -20.83 -8.08
N LEU A 243 -12.31 -21.82 -7.30
CA LEU A 243 -11.77 -21.63 -5.96
C LEU A 243 -10.48 -20.80 -5.98
N ARG A 244 -9.50 -21.16 -6.84
CA ARG A 244 -8.29 -20.36 -7.03
C ARG A 244 -8.59 -18.93 -7.46
N ALA A 245 -9.61 -18.74 -8.30
CA ALA A 245 -10.04 -17.40 -8.69
C ALA A 245 -10.66 -16.65 -7.50
N MET A 246 -11.47 -17.29 -6.64
CA MET A 246 -12.01 -16.65 -5.44
C MET A 246 -10.92 -16.28 -4.44
N GLU A 247 -9.95 -17.17 -4.21
CA GLU A 247 -8.78 -16.94 -3.36
C GLU A 247 -7.93 -15.76 -3.87
N ALA A 248 -7.74 -15.67 -5.19
CA ALA A 248 -7.01 -14.58 -5.82
C ALA A 248 -7.83 -13.27 -5.96
N GLY A 249 -9.11 -13.27 -5.57
CA GLY A 249 -10.01 -12.12 -5.71
C GLY A 249 -10.44 -11.84 -7.16
N GLY A 250 -10.42 -12.84 -8.02
CA GLY A 250 -10.82 -12.77 -9.43
C GLY A 250 -9.80 -13.40 -10.39
N ALA A 251 -10.18 -13.55 -11.66
CA ALA A 251 -9.26 -13.94 -12.72
C ALA A 251 -9.52 -13.13 -14.00
N LEU A 252 -8.46 -12.68 -14.66
CA LEU A 252 -8.57 -11.96 -15.93
C LEU A 252 -8.80 -12.96 -17.08
N ALA A 253 -9.80 -12.75 -17.92
CA ALA A 253 -9.99 -13.56 -19.13
C ALA A 253 -8.90 -13.25 -20.18
N PRO A 254 -8.41 -14.24 -20.97
CA PRO A 254 -7.31 -14.02 -21.90
C PRO A 254 -7.62 -12.98 -22.99
N ASP A 255 -8.85 -12.94 -23.48
CA ASP A 255 -9.39 -11.95 -24.41
C ASP A 255 -9.42 -10.54 -23.80
N THR A 256 -9.88 -10.42 -22.55
CA THR A 256 -9.83 -9.18 -21.76
C THR A 256 -8.39 -8.70 -21.56
N ALA A 257 -7.46 -9.62 -21.23
CA ALA A 257 -6.05 -9.31 -21.06
C ALA A 257 -5.42 -8.81 -22.37
N ALA A 258 -5.70 -9.47 -23.49
CA ALA A 258 -5.22 -9.06 -24.81
C ALA A 258 -5.80 -7.70 -25.25
N ALA A 259 -7.03 -7.39 -24.87
CA ALA A 259 -7.62 -6.06 -25.10
C ALA A 259 -6.94 -4.98 -24.26
N LEU A 260 -6.73 -5.22 -22.98
CA LEU A 260 -6.08 -4.28 -22.07
C LEU A 260 -4.60 -4.03 -22.43
N ALA A 261 -3.95 -4.98 -23.12
CA ALA A 261 -2.58 -4.82 -23.61
C ALA A 261 -2.46 -3.95 -24.87
N ARG A 262 -3.57 -3.58 -25.54
CA ARG A 262 -3.57 -2.75 -26.76
C ARG A 262 -3.74 -1.27 -26.42
N ALA A 263 -2.63 -0.57 -26.22
CA ALA A 263 -2.58 0.83 -25.78
C ALA A 263 -3.48 1.79 -26.58
N GLU A 264 -3.53 1.63 -27.91
CA GLU A 264 -4.25 2.54 -28.82
C GLU A 264 -5.78 2.50 -28.66
N GLU A 265 -6.32 1.45 -28.04
CA GLU A 265 -7.77 1.25 -27.87
C GLU A 265 -8.26 1.52 -26.45
N LEU A 266 -7.35 1.83 -25.51
CA LEU A 266 -7.70 2.02 -24.10
C LEU A 266 -8.41 3.36 -23.87
N ASP A 267 -9.60 3.27 -23.28
CA ASP A 267 -10.23 4.41 -22.61
C ASP A 267 -9.53 4.71 -21.27
N ASP A 268 -9.89 5.82 -20.64
CA ASP A 268 -9.22 6.27 -19.41
C ASP A 268 -9.32 5.24 -18.28
N GLU A 269 -10.47 4.60 -18.08
CA GLU A 269 -10.63 3.59 -17.03
C GLU A 269 -9.94 2.26 -17.39
N GLY A 270 -9.94 1.84 -18.66
CA GLY A 270 -9.16 0.69 -19.12
C GLY A 270 -7.67 0.90 -18.93
N ALA A 271 -7.17 2.11 -19.22
CA ALA A 271 -5.79 2.50 -18.96
C ALA A 271 -5.45 2.55 -17.46
N LEU A 272 -6.39 2.97 -16.60
CA LEU A 272 -6.25 2.90 -15.15
C LEU A 272 -6.15 1.44 -14.64
N LEU A 273 -6.97 0.54 -15.20
CA LEU A 273 -7.07 -0.84 -14.75
C LEU A 273 -5.91 -1.72 -15.28
N ALA A 274 -5.47 -1.50 -16.51
CA ALA A 274 -4.50 -2.37 -17.20
C ALA A 274 -3.19 -2.59 -16.39
N PRO A 275 -2.51 -1.56 -15.85
CA PRO A 275 -1.30 -1.75 -15.05
C PRO A 275 -1.51 -2.49 -13.74
N GLN A 276 -2.74 -2.63 -13.26
CA GLN A 276 -3.03 -3.28 -11.99
C GLN A 276 -3.23 -4.80 -12.15
N VAL A 277 -3.67 -5.24 -13.33
CA VAL A 277 -4.05 -6.64 -13.59
C VAL A 277 -3.19 -7.36 -14.63
N LEU A 278 -2.49 -6.63 -15.50
CA LEU A 278 -1.68 -7.24 -16.53
C LEU A 278 -0.35 -7.78 -15.98
N PRO A 279 0.25 -8.78 -16.64
CA PRO A 279 1.61 -9.21 -16.33
C PRO A 279 2.64 -8.09 -16.60
N PRO A 280 3.79 -8.10 -15.91
CA PRO A 280 4.81 -7.05 -16.01
C PRO A 280 5.21 -6.69 -17.44
N ASP A 281 5.43 -7.67 -18.32
CA ASP A 281 5.85 -7.42 -19.71
C ASP A 281 4.82 -6.60 -20.49
N ALA A 282 3.54 -6.92 -20.33
CA ALA A 282 2.47 -6.19 -20.99
C ALA A 282 2.33 -4.76 -20.43
N VAL A 283 2.49 -4.58 -19.11
CA VAL A 283 2.52 -3.24 -18.49
C VAL A 283 3.69 -2.43 -19.02
N LEU A 284 4.86 -3.03 -19.17
CA LEU A 284 6.05 -2.36 -19.68
C LEU A 284 5.87 -1.93 -21.15
N GLU A 285 5.23 -2.74 -21.99
CA GLU A 285 4.87 -2.33 -23.36
C GLU A 285 3.91 -1.14 -23.38
N LEU A 286 2.90 -1.12 -22.51
CA LEU A 286 2.01 0.04 -22.37
C LEU A 286 2.78 1.30 -21.94
N ILE A 287 3.72 1.16 -20.99
CA ILE A 287 4.57 2.27 -20.54
C ILE A 287 5.49 2.76 -21.66
N ARG A 288 6.09 1.85 -22.45
CA ARG A 288 6.90 2.21 -23.62
C ARG A 288 6.09 2.94 -24.68
N HIS A 289 4.87 2.47 -24.94
CA HIS A 289 3.95 3.16 -25.85
C HIS A 289 3.63 4.57 -25.34
N ALA A 290 3.23 4.70 -24.08
CA ALA A 290 2.98 6.01 -23.46
C ALA A 290 4.22 6.92 -23.51
N ALA A 291 5.41 6.38 -23.23
CA ALA A 291 6.68 7.08 -23.29
C ALA A 291 7.06 7.55 -24.70
N ALA A 292 6.58 6.89 -25.75
CA ALA A 292 6.87 7.22 -27.14
C ALA A 292 5.94 8.30 -27.73
N GLN A 293 4.79 8.58 -27.09
CA GLN A 293 3.90 9.67 -27.52
C GLN A 293 4.60 11.03 -27.36
N THR A 294 4.22 12.06 -28.12
CA THR A 294 4.80 13.41 -28.00
C THR A 294 3.95 14.36 -27.17
N GLU A 295 2.68 14.01 -26.94
CA GLU A 295 1.72 14.79 -26.16
C GLU A 295 1.14 13.90 -25.05
N ALA A 296 0.95 14.46 -23.87
CA ALA A 296 0.28 13.77 -22.77
C ALA A 296 -1.23 13.67 -23.06
N THR A 297 -1.77 12.46 -23.03
CA THR A 297 -3.20 12.19 -23.19
C THR A 297 -3.82 11.80 -21.84
N THR A 298 -5.15 11.90 -21.71
CA THR A 298 -5.85 11.44 -20.51
C THR A 298 -5.60 9.96 -20.23
N SER A 299 -5.57 9.13 -21.27
CA SER A 299 -5.24 7.70 -21.19
C SER A 299 -3.82 7.45 -20.64
N THR A 300 -2.82 8.25 -21.05
CA THR A 300 -1.46 8.15 -20.46
C THR A 300 -1.41 8.55 -18.97
N ALA A 301 -2.20 9.54 -18.55
CA ALA A 301 -2.32 9.92 -17.14
C ALA A 301 -3.03 8.82 -16.34
N SER A 302 -4.08 8.21 -16.90
CA SER A 302 -4.75 7.07 -16.29
C SER A 302 -3.84 5.84 -16.18
N LEU A 303 -3.05 5.54 -17.20
CA LEU A 303 -2.02 4.49 -17.16
C LEU A 303 -1.02 4.75 -16.04
N ALA A 304 -0.57 5.99 -15.88
CA ALA A 304 0.35 6.37 -14.80
C ALA A 304 -0.29 6.19 -13.42
N ALA A 305 -1.55 6.60 -13.24
CA ALA A 305 -2.30 6.38 -12.01
C ALA A 305 -2.46 4.89 -11.70
N GLY A 306 -2.80 4.08 -12.71
CA GLY A 306 -2.95 2.64 -12.58
C GLY A 306 -1.64 1.97 -12.14
N PHE A 307 -0.52 2.38 -12.73
CA PHE A 307 0.79 1.88 -12.35
C PHE A 307 1.20 2.35 -10.94
N ALA A 308 0.84 3.57 -10.56
CA ALA A 308 1.07 4.08 -9.22
C ALA A 308 0.36 3.24 -8.15
N LEU A 309 -0.86 2.77 -8.44
CA LEU A 309 -1.72 2.01 -7.53
C LEU A 309 -1.49 0.50 -7.58
N ARG A 310 -0.62 0.00 -8.47
CA ARG A 310 -0.32 -1.43 -8.55
C ARG A 310 0.23 -1.94 -7.21
N ALA A 311 -0.49 -2.88 -6.61
CA ALA A 311 -0.02 -3.62 -5.44
C ALA A 311 1.01 -4.69 -5.87
N PRO A 312 2.16 -4.82 -5.18
CA PRO A 312 3.11 -5.89 -5.46
C PRO A 312 2.55 -7.24 -5.00
N ASP A 313 2.42 -8.18 -5.94
CA ASP A 313 2.18 -9.60 -5.63
C ASP A 313 3.48 -10.30 -5.22
N ASP A 314 4.56 -9.93 -5.91
CA ASP A 314 5.91 -10.40 -5.67
C ASP A 314 6.83 -9.16 -5.66
N ASP A 315 7.51 -8.94 -4.53
CA ASP A 315 8.39 -7.79 -4.30
C ASP A 315 9.61 -7.79 -5.26
N GLU A 316 10.04 -8.93 -5.80
CA GLU A 316 11.16 -9.00 -6.76
C GLU A 316 10.70 -8.64 -8.18
N ILE A 317 9.66 -9.32 -8.68
CA ILE A 317 9.09 -9.05 -10.00
C ILE A 317 8.64 -7.59 -10.11
N PHE A 318 8.06 -7.03 -9.05
CA PHE A 318 7.65 -5.63 -9.05
C PHE A 318 8.83 -4.65 -9.09
N ARG A 319 9.95 -4.96 -8.42
CA ARG A 319 11.16 -4.13 -8.47
C ARG A 319 11.76 -4.09 -9.88
N ASP A 320 11.79 -5.23 -10.56
CA ASP A 320 12.28 -5.32 -11.94
C ASP A 320 11.39 -4.51 -12.88
N LEU A 321 10.07 -4.63 -12.75
CA LEU A 321 9.12 -3.81 -13.52
C LEU A 321 9.34 -2.31 -13.30
N VAL A 322 9.59 -1.87 -12.06
CA VAL A 322 9.87 -0.46 -11.75
C VAL A 322 11.21 -0.02 -12.35
N ALA A 323 12.23 -0.87 -12.36
CA ALA A 323 13.52 -0.60 -12.98
C ALA A 323 13.37 -0.42 -14.50
N ASP A 324 12.60 -1.30 -15.15
CA ASP A 324 12.38 -1.25 -16.58
C ASP A 324 11.48 -0.07 -16.99
N ALA A 325 10.44 0.22 -16.22
CA ALA A 325 9.61 1.42 -16.41
C ALA A 325 10.44 2.71 -16.27
N THR A 326 11.34 2.74 -15.27
CA THR A 326 12.30 3.84 -15.08
C THR A 326 13.18 4.03 -16.31
N LYS A 327 13.68 2.94 -16.89
CA LYS A 327 14.49 2.97 -18.11
C LYS A 327 13.69 3.48 -19.30
N ALA A 328 12.51 2.92 -19.55
CA ALA A 328 11.63 3.31 -20.64
C ALA A 328 11.29 4.82 -20.61
N LEU A 329 10.93 5.35 -19.44
CA LEU A 329 10.64 6.79 -19.27
C LEU A 329 11.89 7.68 -19.36
N SER A 330 13.08 7.14 -19.09
CA SER A 330 14.33 7.89 -19.25
C SER A 330 14.70 8.12 -20.72
N GLU A 331 14.22 7.25 -21.61
CA GLU A 331 14.40 7.34 -23.07
C GLU A 331 13.32 8.21 -23.74
N SER A 332 12.23 8.52 -23.02
CA SER A 332 11.10 9.31 -23.51
C SER A 332 11.46 10.76 -23.86
N PRO A 333 10.97 11.30 -24.99
CA PRO A 333 11.06 12.72 -25.35
C PRO A 333 10.03 13.61 -24.65
N LEU A 334 8.98 13.04 -24.02
CA LEU A 334 7.80 13.78 -23.50
C LEU A 334 8.10 14.88 -22.48
N ARG A 335 9.26 14.80 -21.83
CA ARG A 335 9.61 15.73 -20.77
C ARG A 335 11.02 16.23 -20.97
N GLU A 336 11.10 17.41 -21.58
CA GLU A 336 12.30 18.23 -21.58
C GLU A 336 12.68 18.53 -20.12
N GLY A 337 13.72 17.85 -19.62
CA GLY A 337 14.14 18.03 -18.25
C GLY A 337 15.34 17.17 -17.86
N ASN A 338 16.16 17.71 -16.96
CA ASN A 338 17.34 17.05 -16.38
C ASN A 338 16.98 16.00 -15.32
N LEU A 339 15.73 15.55 -15.29
CA LEU A 339 15.28 14.53 -14.35
C LEU A 339 15.97 13.21 -14.63
N THR A 340 16.50 12.60 -13.57
CA THR A 340 16.91 11.20 -13.60
C THR A 340 15.70 10.30 -13.86
N GLY A 341 15.90 9.08 -14.37
CA GLY A 341 14.80 8.17 -14.69
C GLY A 341 13.80 8.00 -13.54
N LYS A 342 14.26 7.81 -12.30
CA LYS A 342 13.37 7.63 -11.14
C LYS A 342 12.54 8.88 -10.83
N ALA A 343 13.14 10.06 -10.98
CA ALA A 343 12.43 11.32 -10.80
C ALA A 343 11.39 11.54 -11.91
N ARG A 344 11.71 11.13 -13.16
CA ARG A 344 10.74 11.14 -14.27
C ARG A 344 9.57 10.19 -13.99
N LEU A 345 9.86 8.98 -13.52
CA LEU A 345 8.84 8.03 -13.10
C LEU A 345 7.96 8.62 -12.00
N ALA A 346 8.56 9.15 -10.92
CA ALA A 346 7.81 9.78 -9.83
C ALA A 346 6.87 10.89 -10.31
N ALA A 347 7.40 11.78 -11.15
CA ALA A 347 6.64 12.87 -11.74
C ALA A 347 5.52 12.37 -12.67
N TRP A 348 5.73 11.27 -13.38
CA TRP A 348 4.75 10.69 -14.31
C TRP A 348 3.60 10.05 -13.53
N LEU A 349 3.93 9.23 -12.53
CA LEU A 349 2.97 8.67 -11.58
C LEU A 349 2.18 9.78 -10.87
N ALA A 350 2.87 10.83 -10.44
CA ALA A 350 2.26 11.91 -9.69
C ALA A 350 1.25 12.71 -10.52
N GLU A 351 1.61 13.03 -11.77
CA GLU A 351 0.69 13.64 -12.74
C GLU A 351 -0.50 12.73 -13.01
N GLY A 352 -0.27 11.42 -13.16
CA GLY A 352 -1.35 10.45 -13.31
C GLY A 352 -2.38 10.52 -12.19
N LEU A 353 -1.94 10.44 -10.93
CA LEU A 353 -2.83 10.53 -9.78
C LEU A 353 -3.57 11.87 -9.69
N ALA A 354 -2.94 12.98 -10.10
CA ALA A 354 -3.53 14.31 -10.07
C ALA A 354 -4.58 14.51 -11.18
N CYS A 355 -4.29 14.00 -12.39
CA CYS A 355 -5.03 14.33 -13.60
C CYS A 355 -5.93 13.20 -14.13
N CYS A 356 -5.86 11.97 -13.58
CA CYS A 356 -6.65 10.84 -14.06
C CYS A 356 -8.16 11.06 -13.83
N PRO A 357 -8.99 11.21 -14.88
CA PRO A 357 -10.43 11.47 -14.73
C PRO A 357 -11.20 10.23 -14.26
N ALA A 358 -10.70 9.02 -14.55
CA ALA A 358 -11.31 7.76 -14.13
C ALA A 358 -11.02 7.38 -12.67
N LEU A 359 -10.16 8.13 -11.97
CA LEU A 359 -9.77 7.81 -10.61
C LEU A 359 -10.84 8.30 -9.64
N ASP A 360 -11.51 7.36 -8.98
CA ASP A 360 -12.36 7.68 -7.83
C ASP A 360 -11.48 8.11 -6.64
N ARG A 361 -11.52 9.41 -6.36
CA ARG A 361 -10.70 10.04 -5.32
C ARG A 361 -11.08 9.60 -3.90
N ASP A 362 -12.33 9.18 -3.69
CA ASP A 362 -12.77 8.67 -2.39
C ASP A 362 -12.32 7.21 -2.21
N ALA A 363 -12.32 6.41 -3.29
CA ALA A 363 -11.80 5.04 -3.26
C ALA A 363 -10.26 4.94 -3.24
N LEU A 364 -9.56 6.03 -3.57
CA LEU A 364 -8.09 6.07 -3.69
C LEU A 364 -7.37 5.56 -2.43
N LEU A 365 -7.85 5.84 -1.22
CA LEU A 365 -7.16 5.34 -0.03
C LEU A 365 -7.38 3.85 0.23
N THR A 366 -8.58 3.34 -0.06
CA THR A 366 -8.82 1.90 -0.08
C THR A 366 -7.90 1.23 -1.10
N ALA A 367 -7.59 1.94 -2.19
CA ALA A 367 -6.67 1.54 -3.24
C ALA A 367 -5.21 1.96 -3.02
N LEU A 368 -4.84 2.55 -1.87
CA LEU A 368 -3.45 2.81 -1.48
C LEU A 368 -2.98 1.68 -0.58
N PRO A 369 -2.64 0.50 -1.13
CA PRO A 369 -1.98 -0.51 -0.34
C PRO A 369 -0.69 0.11 0.21
N LEU A 370 -0.29 -0.32 1.41
CA LEU A 370 0.90 0.15 2.12
C LEU A 370 2.22 0.03 1.33
N HIS A 371 2.17 -0.54 0.12
CA HIS A 371 3.31 -0.85 -0.75
C HIS A 371 3.13 -0.40 -2.22
N ALA A 372 2.05 0.32 -2.56
CA ALA A 372 1.92 0.92 -3.88
C ALA A 372 2.95 2.05 -4.06
N LEU A 373 3.39 2.30 -5.29
CA LEU A 373 4.27 3.45 -5.60
C LEU A 373 3.60 4.78 -5.27
N ALA A 374 2.28 4.85 -5.35
CA ALA A 374 1.47 6.00 -4.95
C ALA A 374 1.62 6.34 -3.46
N ALA A 375 2.01 5.38 -2.61
CA ALA A 375 2.27 5.61 -1.19
C ALA A 375 3.68 6.17 -0.91
N GLU A 376 4.55 6.26 -1.92
CA GLU A 376 5.88 6.83 -1.79
C GLU A 376 5.80 8.37 -1.73
N LEU A 377 6.52 8.98 -0.79
CA LEU A 377 6.49 10.43 -0.55
C LEU A 377 6.78 11.25 -1.81
N ALA A 378 7.71 10.76 -2.63
CA ALA A 378 8.09 11.37 -3.89
C ALA A 378 6.94 11.46 -4.90
N VAL A 379 6.03 10.49 -4.90
CA VAL A 379 4.85 10.48 -5.78
C VAL A 379 3.72 11.26 -5.12
N LEU A 380 3.38 10.88 -3.89
CA LEU A 380 2.27 11.46 -3.14
C LEU A 380 2.40 12.97 -2.93
N GLY A 381 3.59 13.42 -2.50
CA GLY A 381 3.87 14.83 -2.26
C GLY A 381 3.78 15.67 -3.54
N ARG A 382 4.20 15.11 -4.69
CA ARG A 382 4.04 15.77 -5.99
C ARG A 382 2.59 15.85 -6.41
N SER A 383 1.84 14.75 -6.31
CA SER A 383 0.42 14.72 -6.68
C SER A 383 -0.37 15.76 -5.87
N ALA A 384 -0.11 15.85 -4.56
CA ALA A 384 -0.74 16.84 -3.71
C ALA A 384 -0.33 18.28 -4.05
N ALA A 385 0.91 18.52 -4.48
CA ALA A 385 1.34 19.84 -4.92
C ALA A 385 0.66 20.24 -6.25
N SER A 386 0.46 19.29 -7.17
CA SER A 386 -0.20 19.52 -8.46
C SER A 386 -1.73 19.62 -8.36
N ALA A 387 -2.34 18.88 -7.44
CA ALA A 387 -3.78 18.84 -7.18
C ALA A 387 -4.06 18.94 -5.67
N PRO A 388 -4.11 20.15 -5.09
CA PRO A 388 -4.31 20.34 -3.65
C PRO A 388 -5.57 19.67 -3.11
N GLU A 389 -6.63 19.57 -3.91
CA GLU A 389 -7.86 18.91 -3.53
C GLU A 389 -7.70 17.39 -3.34
N LEU A 390 -6.71 16.77 -4.00
CA LEU A 390 -6.34 15.38 -3.76
C LEU A 390 -5.85 15.20 -2.33
N ALA A 391 -5.06 16.14 -1.80
CA ALA A 391 -4.60 16.09 -0.43
C ALA A 391 -5.78 16.13 0.56
N THR A 392 -6.79 16.97 0.30
CA THR A 392 -8.02 17.03 1.12
C THR A 392 -8.81 15.71 1.06
N CYS A 393 -8.97 15.11 -0.13
CA CYS A 393 -9.60 13.79 -0.29
C CYS A 393 -8.84 12.71 0.50
N MET A 394 -7.51 12.67 0.39
CA MET A 394 -6.67 11.71 1.11
C MET A 394 -6.68 11.94 2.61
N CYS A 395 -6.77 13.18 3.09
CA CYS A 395 -6.96 13.44 4.52
C CYS A 395 -8.32 12.93 5.02
N ARG A 396 -9.38 13.05 4.20
CA ARG A 396 -10.72 12.59 4.55
C ARG A 396 -10.77 11.08 4.69
N ALA A 397 -10.38 10.35 3.64
CA ALA A 397 -10.45 8.90 3.68
C ALA A 397 -9.47 8.31 4.72
N ALA A 398 -8.41 9.04 5.11
CA ALA A 398 -7.45 8.57 6.11
C ALA A 398 -8.11 8.40 7.47
N ARG A 399 -9.23 9.10 7.71
CA ARG A 399 -10.04 8.95 8.93
C ARG A 399 -10.60 7.53 9.06
N GLU A 400 -10.92 6.88 7.95
CA GLU A 400 -11.56 5.56 7.93
C GLU A 400 -10.57 4.40 7.82
N ALA A 401 -9.36 4.67 7.30
CA ALA A 401 -8.33 3.64 7.14
C ALA A 401 -7.74 3.16 8.48
N GLY A 402 -7.52 1.85 8.61
CA GLY A 402 -6.90 1.24 9.79
C GLY A 402 -5.40 1.53 9.89
N ASP A 403 -4.69 1.33 8.79
CA ASP A 403 -3.24 1.54 8.67
C ASP A 403 -2.95 2.63 7.63
N LEU A 404 -2.00 3.52 7.93
CA LEU A 404 -1.62 4.64 7.07
C LEU A 404 -0.15 4.53 6.60
N PRO A 405 0.15 4.86 5.34
CA PRO A 405 1.53 4.95 4.88
C PRO A 405 2.24 6.18 5.50
N PRO A 406 3.55 6.10 5.79
CA PRO A 406 4.33 7.20 6.37
C PRO A 406 4.23 8.52 5.58
N ALA A 407 4.21 8.45 4.24
CA ALA A 407 4.10 9.63 3.38
C ALA A 407 2.80 10.41 3.60
N LEU A 408 1.71 9.72 3.95
CA LEU A 408 0.43 10.37 4.23
C LEU A 408 0.46 11.14 5.54
N LEU A 409 1.24 10.68 6.54
CA LEU A 409 1.48 11.46 7.76
C LEU A 409 2.19 12.77 7.45
N GLU A 410 3.19 12.77 6.56
CA GLU A 410 3.86 14.00 6.12
C GLU A 410 2.91 14.95 5.37
N LEU A 411 2.08 14.40 4.50
CA LEU A 411 1.10 15.19 3.76
C LEU A 411 0.10 15.87 4.70
N VAL A 412 -0.45 15.10 5.63
CA VAL A 412 -1.39 15.59 6.65
C VAL A 412 -0.73 16.59 7.59
N TRP A 413 0.54 16.37 7.96
CA TRP A 413 1.33 17.32 8.73
C TRP A 413 1.39 18.70 8.05
N ARG A 414 1.56 18.72 6.71
CA ARG A 414 1.63 19.96 5.90
C ARG A 414 0.28 20.63 5.71
N SER A 415 -0.83 19.89 5.76
CA SER A 415 -2.17 20.44 5.53
C SER A 415 -2.70 21.19 6.74
N ARG A 416 -2.93 22.51 6.61
CA ARG A 416 -3.55 23.33 7.68
C ARG A 416 -5.03 23.02 7.93
N GLU A 417 -5.68 22.29 7.03
CA GLU A 417 -7.08 21.91 7.16
C GLU A 417 -7.28 20.76 8.16
N VAL A 418 -6.23 19.98 8.43
CA VAL A 418 -6.29 18.87 9.39
C VAL A 418 -5.94 19.38 10.78
N SER A 419 -6.83 19.14 11.74
CA SER A 419 -6.63 19.55 13.13
C SER A 419 -5.46 18.80 13.78
N ASP A 420 -4.81 19.43 14.76
CA ASP A 420 -3.66 18.82 15.45
C ASP A 420 -4.00 17.47 16.11
N GLU A 421 -5.22 17.31 16.63
CA GLU A 421 -5.71 16.06 17.21
C GLU A 421 -5.84 14.95 16.17
N GLU A 422 -6.33 15.28 14.97
CA GLU A 422 -6.41 14.33 13.86
C GLU A 422 -5.03 13.90 13.39
N VAL A 423 -4.06 14.82 13.29
CA VAL A 423 -2.68 14.46 12.92
C VAL A 423 -2.08 13.48 13.94
N VAL A 424 -2.31 13.69 15.23
CA VAL A 424 -1.85 12.77 16.29
C VAL A 424 -2.54 11.41 16.18
N SER A 425 -3.85 11.39 15.89
CA SER A 425 -4.60 10.15 15.62
C SER A 425 -4.09 9.41 14.38
N PHE A 426 -3.65 10.13 13.35
CA PHE A 426 -3.07 9.51 12.16
C PHE A 426 -1.70 8.92 12.46
N ALA A 427 -0.89 9.60 13.28
CA ALA A 427 0.42 9.14 13.70
C ALA A 427 0.38 7.78 14.43
N SER A 428 -0.65 7.52 15.24
CA SER A 428 -0.81 6.22 15.92
C SER A 428 -1.25 5.08 15.00
N ARG A 429 -1.72 5.39 13.79
CA ARG A 429 -2.14 4.43 12.75
C ARG A 429 -1.11 4.25 11.64
N VAL A 430 0.05 4.90 11.72
CA VAL A 430 1.09 4.69 10.71
C VAL A 430 1.56 3.25 10.77
N ALA A 431 1.47 2.55 9.63
CA ALA A 431 1.87 1.17 9.51
C ALA A 431 3.35 1.00 9.87
N LYS A 432 3.68 -0.15 10.45
CA LYS A 432 5.07 -0.50 10.71
C LYS A 432 5.78 -0.67 9.37
N ALA A 433 6.84 0.12 9.14
CA ALA A 433 7.68 -0.08 7.97
C ALA A 433 8.22 -1.52 7.96
N LYS A 434 8.02 -2.26 6.86
CA LYS A 434 8.69 -3.56 6.65
C LYS A 434 10.19 -3.30 6.83
N ARG A 435 10.80 -3.86 7.88
CA ARG A 435 12.24 -3.66 8.14
C ARG A 435 13.03 -4.22 6.96
N ARG A 436 13.47 -3.35 6.05
CA ARG A 436 14.27 -3.71 4.87
C ARG A 436 15.74 -3.99 5.24
N GLY A 437 16.00 -4.70 6.35
CA GLY A 437 17.35 -5.10 6.80
C GLY A 437 18.35 -3.98 7.14
N GLN A 438 18.15 -2.75 6.65
CA GLN A 438 18.95 -1.57 6.91
C GLN A 438 18.02 -0.36 7.06
N ASP A 439 18.20 0.42 8.14
CA ASP A 439 17.54 1.72 8.30
C ASP A 439 18.16 2.68 7.28
N LEU A 440 17.46 2.91 6.16
CA LEU A 440 17.88 3.88 5.16
C LEU A 440 17.32 5.27 5.54
N PRO A 441 18.07 6.36 5.29
CA PRO A 441 17.58 7.72 5.51
C PRO A 441 16.29 8.04 4.74
N ASP A 442 16.04 7.31 3.65
CA ASP A 442 14.88 7.52 2.77
C ASP A 442 13.58 6.95 3.38
N ASP A 443 13.67 6.13 4.43
CA ASP A 443 12.52 5.60 5.18
C ASP A 443 12.17 6.50 6.40
N GLU A 444 12.89 7.60 6.61
CA GLU A 444 12.67 8.54 7.72
C GLU A 444 11.58 9.57 7.37
N ILE A 445 10.64 9.76 8.30
CA ILE A 445 9.59 10.80 8.17
C ILE A 445 10.19 12.19 8.47
N ASP A 446 10.02 13.15 7.55
CA ASP A 446 10.43 14.55 7.70
C ASP A 446 9.25 15.49 7.97
N LEU A 447 8.91 15.64 9.26
CA LEU A 447 7.96 16.63 9.75
C LEU A 447 8.67 17.98 9.96
N ASP A 448 8.24 19.01 9.23
CA ASP A 448 8.76 20.37 9.39
C ASP A 448 8.23 20.99 10.70
N PRO A 449 9.11 21.28 11.68
CA PRO A 449 8.72 21.82 12.97
C PRO A 449 8.16 23.26 12.92
N ASN A 450 8.24 23.95 11.77
CA ASN A 450 7.70 25.30 11.60
C ASN A 450 6.21 25.31 11.22
N LEU A 451 5.65 24.17 10.80
CA LEU A 451 4.28 24.11 10.29
C LEU A 451 3.24 24.00 11.41
N ARG A 452 3.63 23.43 12.56
CA ARG A 452 2.76 23.21 13.73
C ARG A 452 3.55 23.43 15.02
N SER A 453 2.86 23.49 16.16
CA SER A 453 3.51 23.68 17.44
C SER A 453 4.42 22.51 17.81
N VAL A 454 5.47 22.79 18.58
CA VAL A 454 6.41 21.76 19.05
C VAL A 454 5.73 20.74 19.97
N GLU A 455 4.68 21.13 20.69
CA GLU A 455 3.87 20.22 21.52
C GLU A 455 3.14 19.18 20.66
N VAL A 456 2.60 19.60 19.51
CA VAL A 456 1.93 18.69 18.56
C VAL A 456 2.95 17.79 17.88
N LEU A 457 4.10 18.33 17.50
CA LEU A 457 5.22 17.55 16.94
C LEU A 457 5.65 16.46 17.90
N GLU A 458 5.81 16.77 19.19
CA GLU A 458 6.14 15.77 20.20
C GLU A 458 5.12 14.64 20.26
N ARG A 459 3.82 14.97 20.32
CA ARG A 459 2.75 13.96 20.38
C ARG A 459 2.75 13.06 19.16
N VAL A 460 2.89 13.63 17.97
CA VAL A 460 2.97 12.88 16.70
C VAL A 460 4.20 11.98 16.68
N VAL A 461 5.37 12.52 16.99
CA VAL A 461 6.63 11.75 17.01
C VAL A 461 6.56 10.60 18.00
N LEU A 462 6.04 10.84 19.21
CA LEU A 462 5.88 9.78 20.22
C LEU A 462 4.89 8.70 19.78
N ALA A 463 3.75 9.08 19.18
CA ALA A 463 2.74 8.15 18.68
C ALA A 463 3.30 7.23 17.58
N ALA A 464 4.02 7.80 16.61
CA ALA A 464 4.53 7.05 15.45
C ALA A 464 5.90 6.36 15.68
N SER A 465 6.72 6.79 16.66
CA SER A 465 8.10 6.28 16.87
C SER A 465 8.23 4.78 17.15
N ARG A 466 7.11 4.10 17.42
CA ARG A 466 7.06 2.63 17.53
C ARG A 466 7.12 1.94 16.17
N HIS A 467 6.64 2.62 15.12
CA HIS A 467 6.39 2.07 13.79
C HIS A 467 7.38 2.58 12.75
N VAL A 468 7.87 3.82 12.91
CA VAL A 468 8.71 4.52 11.92
C VAL A 468 9.87 5.27 12.57
N THR A 469 10.83 5.67 11.75
CA THR A 469 11.95 6.54 12.12
C THR A 469 11.71 7.97 11.63
N PHE A 470 12.35 8.95 12.25
CA PHE A 470 12.17 10.37 11.97
C PHE A 470 13.49 11.02 11.63
N THR A 471 13.50 12.00 10.72
CA THR A 471 14.71 12.75 10.42
C THR A 471 15.22 13.48 11.67
N PRO A 472 16.52 13.86 11.71
CA PRO A 472 17.04 14.77 12.73
C PRO A 472 16.23 16.06 12.86
N ARG A 473 15.72 16.61 11.76
CA ARG A 473 14.90 17.83 11.74
C ARG A 473 13.64 17.68 12.61
N SER A 474 12.96 16.53 12.53
CA SER A 474 11.73 16.28 13.28
C SER A 474 11.99 15.83 14.72
N ALA A 475 13.03 15.04 14.96
CA ALA A 475 13.28 14.45 16.26
C ALA A 475 14.03 15.36 17.24
N LEU A 476 14.94 16.21 16.76
CA LEU A 476 15.75 17.09 17.61
C LEU A 476 14.91 18.10 18.42
N PRO A 477 13.89 18.77 17.86
CA PRO A 477 13.03 19.67 18.65
C PRO A 477 12.39 18.94 19.83
N VAL A 478 11.87 17.73 19.60
CA VAL A 478 11.22 16.90 20.63
C VAL A 478 12.20 16.45 21.72
N ILE A 479 13.45 16.18 21.35
CA ILE A 479 14.51 15.86 22.31
C ILE A 479 14.89 17.10 23.14
N ALA A 480 14.99 18.27 22.51
CA ALA A 480 15.39 19.51 23.14
C ALA A 480 14.37 20.04 24.17
N LEU A 481 13.10 19.60 24.11
CA LEU A 481 12.07 19.92 25.10
C LEU A 481 12.34 19.34 26.50
N ASP A 482 13.10 18.24 26.60
CA ASP A 482 13.33 17.53 27.87
C ASP A 482 14.83 17.40 28.17
N SER A 483 15.26 18.08 29.23
CA SER A 483 16.65 18.05 29.72
C SER A 483 17.15 16.63 30.01
N ARG A 484 16.28 15.68 30.37
CA ARG A 484 16.63 14.27 30.59
C ARG A 484 16.95 13.56 29.27
N ARG A 485 16.19 13.82 28.20
CA ARG A 485 16.46 13.27 26.86
C ARG A 485 17.77 13.84 26.31
N VAL A 486 17.97 15.15 26.46
CA VAL A 486 19.24 15.82 26.13
C VAL A 486 20.40 15.15 26.85
N ARG A 487 20.30 14.97 28.18
CA ARG A 487 21.37 14.33 28.95
C ARG A 487 21.66 12.92 28.45
N TYR A 488 20.63 12.14 28.13
CA TYR A 488 20.81 10.80 27.59
C TYR A 488 21.55 10.81 26.24
N VAL A 489 21.15 11.69 25.32
CA VAL A 489 21.86 11.89 24.04
C VAL A 489 23.31 12.26 24.29
N LEU A 490 23.56 13.23 25.17
CA LEU A 490 24.91 13.68 25.50
C LEU A 490 25.77 12.57 26.13
N THR A 491 25.20 11.71 26.97
CA THR A 491 25.92 10.55 27.53
C THR A 491 26.15 9.44 26.52
N ALA A 492 25.27 9.30 25.52
CA ALA A 492 25.39 8.30 24.48
C ALA A 492 26.31 8.74 23.33
N LEU A 493 26.50 10.04 23.14
CA LEU A 493 27.29 10.62 22.03
C LEU A 493 28.70 10.03 21.85
N PRO A 494 29.50 9.78 22.91
CA PRO A 494 30.82 9.16 22.74
C PRO A 494 30.77 7.77 22.10
N SER A 495 29.64 7.08 22.20
CA SER A 495 29.40 5.76 21.58
C SER A 495 28.79 5.84 20.18
N TRP A 496 28.30 7.01 19.76
CA TRP A 496 27.71 7.22 18.45
C TRP A 496 28.83 7.47 17.43
N ARG A 497 29.13 6.47 16.62
CA ARG A 497 30.03 6.60 15.47
C ARG A 497 29.19 6.76 14.20
N GLY A 498 29.44 7.81 13.42
CA GLY A 498 28.80 8.05 12.12
C GLY A 498 27.73 9.14 12.14
N GLU A 499 26.92 9.17 11.08
CA GLU A 499 25.85 10.15 10.88
C GLU A 499 24.72 10.01 11.91
N LEU A 500 24.12 11.14 12.30
CA LEU A 500 22.94 11.15 13.16
C LEU A 500 21.72 10.63 12.40
N ARG A 501 21.38 9.34 12.61
CA ARG A 501 20.21 8.70 12.00
C ARG A 501 18.97 8.77 12.87
N GLY A 502 17.81 8.78 12.22
CA GLY A 502 16.51 8.76 12.85
C GLY A 502 16.28 7.55 13.76
N SER A 503 16.86 6.39 13.46
CA SER A 503 16.71 5.20 14.32
C SER A 503 17.40 5.33 15.68
N MET A 504 18.50 6.09 15.75
CA MET A 504 19.17 6.40 17.02
C MET A 504 18.32 7.36 17.85
N LEU A 505 17.78 8.40 17.22
CA LEU A 505 16.89 9.36 17.89
C LEU A 505 15.58 8.70 18.34
N ALA A 506 15.00 7.83 17.52
CA ALA A 506 13.82 7.04 17.88
C ALA A 506 14.07 6.11 19.09
N ARG A 507 15.29 5.57 19.24
CA ARG A 507 15.66 4.79 20.43
C ARG A 507 15.62 5.64 21.70
N VAL A 508 16.18 6.86 21.64
CA VAL A 508 16.15 7.83 22.74
C VAL A 508 14.70 8.16 23.12
N LEU A 509 13.87 8.47 22.12
CA LEU A 509 12.47 8.82 22.30
C LEU A 509 11.69 7.66 22.95
N ARG A 510 11.83 6.42 22.46
CA ARG A 510 11.15 5.24 23.01
C ARG A 510 11.54 4.93 24.46
N GLN A 511 12.83 5.02 24.80
CA GLN A 511 13.31 4.71 26.15
C GLN A 511 12.83 5.72 27.20
N ARG A 512 12.39 6.92 26.79
CA ARG A 512 12.02 8.02 27.68
C ARG A 512 10.62 8.59 27.45
N ALA A 513 9.79 7.92 26.64
CA ALA A 513 8.43 8.35 26.31
C ALA A 513 7.45 8.41 27.51
N GLY A 514 7.78 7.80 28.65
CA GLY A 514 6.90 7.75 29.83
C GLY A 514 7.13 8.80 30.93
N ALA A 515 8.07 9.73 30.77
CA ALA A 515 8.51 10.59 31.88
C ALA A 515 7.74 11.92 32.06
N LEU A 516 6.79 12.26 31.18
CA LEU A 516 6.21 13.60 31.12
C LEU A 516 5.05 13.87 32.10
N SER A 517 4.31 12.84 32.53
CA SER A 517 3.25 13.02 33.53
C SER A 517 3.79 13.24 34.95
N ALA A 518 5.05 12.85 35.22
CA ALA A 518 5.67 12.97 36.54
C ALA A 518 6.61 14.18 36.70
N ALA A 519 6.98 14.88 35.62
CA ALA A 519 8.14 15.79 35.64
C ALA A 519 7.84 17.29 35.47
N ARG A 520 6.57 17.71 35.34
CA ARG A 520 6.22 19.15 35.37
C ARG A 520 6.51 19.81 36.72
N SER A 521 6.82 19.06 37.79
CA SER A 521 7.12 19.62 39.12
C SER A 521 8.61 19.75 39.48
N GLU A 522 9.57 19.24 38.69
CA GLU A 522 10.92 18.99 39.26
C GLU A 522 12.14 19.49 38.47
N SER A 523 12.01 20.27 37.39
CA SER A 523 13.18 20.65 36.57
C SER A 523 13.40 22.16 36.41
N ARG A 524 13.64 22.86 37.53
CA ARG A 524 14.41 24.13 37.54
C ARG A 524 15.69 24.08 38.37
N SER A 525 16.07 22.93 38.92
CA SER A 525 17.16 22.85 39.89
C SER A 525 18.04 21.62 39.67
N ARG A 526 19.08 21.78 38.85
CA ARG A 526 20.47 21.36 39.11
C ARG A 526 21.29 21.44 37.83
N GLY A 527 22.06 22.52 37.72
CA GLY A 527 23.17 22.62 36.77
C GLY A 527 24.25 21.62 37.14
N SER A 528 24.27 20.45 36.50
CA SER A 528 25.53 19.76 36.29
C SER A 528 26.26 20.53 35.19
N GLU A 529 27.32 21.23 35.54
CA GLU A 529 28.17 21.94 34.59
C GLU A 529 28.75 20.96 33.55
N ILE A 530 28.12 20.91 32.38
CA ILE A 530 28.69 20.29 31.17
C ILE A 530 29.74 21.29 30.62
N ARG A 531 30.74 21.66 31.42
CA ARG A 531 31.62 22.81 31.12
C ARG A 531 32.82 22.52 30.23
N ASP A 532 33.16 21.27 29.93
CA ASP A 532 34.37 20.97 29.16
C ASP A 532 34.15 20.55 27.70
N TRP A 533 32.92 20.22 27.31
CA TRP A 533 32.65 19.73 25.96
C TRP A 533 32.78 20.83 24.89
N THR A 534 32.46 22.08 25.25
CA THR A 534 32.51 23.18 24.30
C THR A 534 33.96 23.59 24.06
N ALA A 535 34.92 23.25 24.91
CA ALA A 535 36.31 23.67 24.72
C ALA A 535 37.03 22.96 23.56
N ARG A 536 36.59 21.76 23.18
CA ARG A 536 37.21 20.97 22.09
C ARG A 536 36.60 21.27 20.71
N VAL A 537 37.26 20.74 19.68
CA VAL A 537 36.67 20.60 18.34
C VAL A 537 35.59 19.54 18.42
N MET A 538 34.39 19.90 17.96
CA MET A 538 33.20 19.05 17.95
C MET A 538 33.02 18.56 16.52
N THR A 539 32.54 17.33 16.37
CA THR A 539 32.02 16.86 15.08
C THR A 539 30.75 17.64 14.73
N ASP A 540 30.36 17.66 13.45
CA ASP A 540 29.14 18.36 13.02
C ASP A 540 27.87 17.79 13.64
N THR A 541 27.86 16.48 13.96
CA THR A 541 26.77 15.86 14.73
C THR A 541 26.71 16.38 16.16
N GLU A 542 27.85 16.43 16.87
CA GLU A 542 27.93 16.99 18.21
C GLU A 542 27.53 18.48 18.21
N LEU A 543 27.96 19.23 17.19
CA LEU A 543 27.65 20.64 17.03
C LEU A 543 26.16 20.89 16.77
N GLY A 544 25.54 20.14 15.85
CA GLY A 544 24.09 20.23 15.59
C GLY A 544 23.28 19.94 16.85
N LEU A 545 23.67 18.91 17.61
CA LEU A 545 23.05 18.60 18.90
C LEU A 545 23.28 19.71 19.94
N ALA A 546 24.50 20.26 20.03
CA ALA A 546 24.83 21.36 20.94
C ALA A 546 23.95 22.58 20.71
N ILE A 547 23.72 22.91 19.43
CA ILE A 547 22.88 24.03 19.01
C ILE A 547 21.41 23.74 19.30
N ALA A 548 20.92 22.55 18.96
CA ALA A 548 19.54 22.14 19.20
C ALA A 548 19.14 22.30 20.68
N VAL A 549 20.05 21.92 21.60
CA VAL A 549 19.79 21.95 23.04
C VAL A 549 20.18 23.26 23.71
N GLY A 550 20.63 24.26 22.94
CA GLY A 550 21.00 25.59 23.45
C GLY A 550 22.32 25.65 24.22
N HIS A 551 23.14 24.60 24.20
CA HIS A 551 24.47 24.59 24.84
C HIS A 551 25.54 25.31 23.99
N PHE A 552 25.24 25.57 22.71
CA PHE A 552 26.14 26.26 21.81
C PHE A 552 25.35 27.20 20.89
N THR A 553 25.74 28.47 20.82
CA THR A 553 25.00 29.46 20.02
C THR A 553 25.53 29.53 18.59
N CYS A 554 24.68 29.97 17.66
CA CYS A 554 25.09 30.23 16.27
C CYS A 554 26.20 31.29 16.18
N ASP A 555 26.17 32.32 17.02
CA ASP A 555 27.23 33.34 17.11
C ASP A 555 28.56 32.74 17.54
N ALA A 556 28.55 31.87 18.56
CA ALA A 556 29.75 31.19 19.03
C ALA A 556 30.34 30.29 17.94
N LEU A 557 29.49 29.60 17.17
CA LEU A 557 29.93 28.82 16.02
C LEU A 557 30.61 29.69 14.96
N VAL A 558 29.94 30.76 14.51
CA VAL A 558 30.48 31.68 13.49
C VAL A 558 31.81 32.28 13.95
N HIS A 559 31.90 32.67 15.22
CA HIS A 559 33.14 33.19 15.80
C HIS A 559 34.28 32.18 15.74
N ARG A 560 34.02 30.91 16.08
CA ARG A 560 35.03 29.84 16.04
C ARG A 560 35.46 29.45 14.64
N ILE A 561 34.53 29.44 13.69
CA ILE A 561 34.85 29.24 12.28
C ILE A 561 35.77 30.37 11.80
N GLY A 562 35.46 31.62 12.16
CA GLY A 562 36.31 32.78 11.85
C GLY A 562 37.71 32.70 12.46
N GLN A 563 37.87 31.98 13.59
CA GLN A 563 39.17 31.70 14.22
C GLN A 563 39.87 30.46 13.66
N GLY A 564 39.28 29.75 12.70
CA GLY A 564 39.79 28.47 12.20
C GLY A 564 39.76 27.34 13.23
N ARG A 565 39.01 27.48 14.32
CA ARG A 565 38.90 26.47 15.39
C ARG A 565 37.90 25.36 15.05
N HIS A 566 37.01 25.62 14.09
CA HIS A 566 36.00 24.68 13.63
C HIS A 566 35.90 24.80 12.10
N HIS A 567 35.73 23.66 11.45
CA HIS A 567 35.44 23.56 10.03
C HIS A 567 34.18 22.72 9.88
N LEU A 568 33.20 23.21 9.11
CA LEU A 568 31.98 22.44 8.81
C LEU A 568 32.25 21.50 7.64
N GLU A 569 32.33 20.20 7.93
CA GLU A 569 32.49 19.15 6.91
C GLU A 569 31.11 18.73 6.37
N ASP A 570 30.17 18.50 7.28
CA ASP A 570 28.75 18.30 7.10
C ASP A 570 27.95 19.55 7.51
N GLY A 571 27.08 20.02 6.62
CA GLY A 571 26.14 21.12 6.91
C GLY A 571 24.72 20.66 7.19
N VAL A 572 24.39 19.38 6.92
CA VAL A 572 23.03 18.84 7.01
C VAL A 572 22.63 18.63 8.48
N THR A 573 23.47 17.96 9.26
CA THR A 573 23.16 17.72 10.69
C THR A 573 23.14 19.02 11.49
N VAL A 574 24.07 19.94 11.17
CA VAL A 574 24.08 21.28 11.78
C VAL A 574 22.83 22.06 11.39
N ALA A 575 22.35 21.97 10.14
CA ALA A 575 21.10 22.60 9.73
C ALA A 575 19.92 22.14 10.59
N ALA A 576 19.77 20.84 10.84
CA ALA A 576 18.69 20.33 11.69
C ALA A 576 18.73 20.88 13.13
N GLY A 577 19.93 21.02 13.69
CA GLY A 577 20.11 21.64 15.01
C GLY A 577 19.78 23.13 15.03
N VAL A 578 20.13 23.83 13.95
CA VAL A 578 19.84 25.25 13.76
C VAL A 578 18.34 25.47 13.54
N GLU A 579 17.67 24.66 12.72
CA GLU A 579 16.20 24.68 12.55
C GLU A 579 15.50 24.45 13.88
N THR A 580 15.95 23.46 14.65
CA THR A 580 15.45 23.21 16.01
C THR A 580 15.55 24.47 16.87
N ARG A 581 16.70 25.14 16.82
CA ARG A 581 16.91 26.35 17.61
C ARG A 581 16.04 27.51 17.15
N ALA A 582 15.89 27.69 15.85
CA ALA A 582 15.05 28.71 15.26
C ALA A 582 13.57 28.51 15.63
N VAL A 583 13.10 27.27 15.72
CA VAL A 583 11.73 26.94 16.16
C VAL A 583 11.54 27.26 17.64
N LEU A 584 12.52 26.94 18.49
CA LEU A 584 12.41 27.14 19.94
C LEU A 584 12.60 28.59 20.39
N GLU A 585 13.45 29.36 19.70
CA GLU A 585 13.84 30.72 20.12
C GLU A 585 13.60 31.82 19.08
N GLY A 586 13.04 31.47 17.92
CA GLY A 586 12.85 32.39 16.81
C GLY A 586 14.05 32.50 15.88
N THR A 587 13.80 32.99 14.66
CA THR A 587 14.78 33.09 13.57
C THR A 587 15.93 34.05 13.84
N ASP A 588 15.75 35.02 14.75
CA ASP A 588 16.81 35.94 15.17
C ASP A 588 18.01 35.20 15.78
N SER A 589 17.75 34.12 16.53
CA SER A 589 18.78 33.31 17.22
C SER A 589 19.76 32.61 16.28
N VAL A 590 19.39 32.44 15.00
CA VAL A 590 20.17 31.71 13.99
C VAL A 590 20.66 32.60 12.84
N ARG A 591 20.29 33.88 12.85
CA ARG A 591 20.51 34.79 11.73
C ARG A 591 21.99 35.00 11.39
N SER A 592 22.88 35.03 12.39
CA SER A 592 24.32 35.20 12.17
C SER A 592 24.93 34.07 11.35
N LEU A 593 24.53 32.83 11.65
CA LEU A 593 24.99 31.64 10.93
C LEU A 593 24.44 31.59 9.51
N ILE A 594 23.17 31.96 9.31
CA ILE A 594 22.56 32.08 7.97
C ILE A 594 23.34 33.09 7.10
N ARG A 595 23.64 34.28 7.66
CA ARG A 595 24.42 35.31 6.94
C ARG A 595 25.84 34.83 6.63
N TRP A 596 26.48 34.14 7.58
CA TRP A 596 27.78 33.54 7.38
C TRP A 596 27.74 32.50 6.24
N ALA A 597 26.79 31.55 6.29
CA ALA A 597 26.59 30.53 5.27
C ALA A 597 26.34 31.16 3.89
N GLY A 598 25.54 32.22 3.84
CA GLY A 598 25.33 33.00 2.62
C GLY A 598 26.63 33.55 2.05
N ARG A 599 27.55 34.10 2.85
CA ARG A 599 28.83 34.61 2.35
C ARG A 599 29.79 33.50 1.92
N GLU A 600 29.81 32.39 2.67
CA GLU A 600 30.78 31.30 2.48
C GLU A 600 30.29 30.16 1.56
N ARG A 601 29.05 30.21 1.06
CA ARG A 601 28.46 29.14 0.21
C ARG A 601 29.26 28.80 -1.04
N SER A 602 30.09 29.72 -1.53
CA SER A 602 30.96 29.50 -2.70
C SER A 602 32.35 28.99 -2.32
N ALA A 603 32.68 28.95 -1.03
CA ALA A 603 33.99 28.60 -0.48
C ALA A 603 33.99 27.26 0.29
N SER A 604 32.83 26.85 0.82
CA SER A 604 32.69 25.65 1.66
C SER A 604 31.42 24.89 1.32
N GLY A 605 31.54 23.56 1.17
CA GLY A 605 30.39 22.67 0.96
C GLY A 605 29.44 22.65 2.16
N GLY A 606 29.95 22.66 3.39
CA GLY A 606 29.13 22.74 4.60
C GLY A 606 28.36 24.06 4.71
N ALA A 607 28.99 25.18 4.32
CA ALA A 607 28.32 26.48 4.24
C ALA A 607 27.20 26.48 3.19
N LEU A 608 27.44 25.89 2.01
CA LEU A 608 26.41 25.75 0.98
C LEU A 608 25.23 24.89 1.45
N ALA A 609 25.51 23.75 2.10
CA ALA A 609 24.48 22.87 2.65
C ALA A 609 23.59 23.59 3.67
N LEU A 610 24.19 24.33 4.62
CA LEU A 610 23.44 25.17 5.56
C LEU A 610 22.60 26.24 4.85
N TRP A 611 23.17 26.92 3.86
CA TRP A 611 22.48 27.98 3.13
C TRP A 611 21.27 27.48 2.35
N LEU A 612 21.34 26.25 1.83
CA LEU A 612 20.24 25.56 1.14
C LEU A 612 19.14 25.15 2.12
N LEU A 613 19.49 24.46 3.21
CA LEU A 613 18.52 23.85 4.13
C LEU A 613 17.84 24.86 5.05
N LEU A 614 18.44 26.02 5.28
CA LEU A 614 17.89 27.08 6.14
C LEU A 614 17.07 28.13 5.36
N GLU A 615 16.62 27.83 4.13
CA GLU A 615 15.91 28.82 3.31
C GLU A 615 14.59 29.30 3.93
N HIS A 616 13.87 28.45 4.67
CA HIS A 616 12.63 28.82 5.37
C HIS A 616 12.83 29.84 6.50
N HIS A 617 14.05 29.98 7.01
CA HIS A 617 14.38 30.91 8.10
C HIS A 617 15.00 32.24 7.60
N ASP A 618 15.13 32.41 6.28
CA ASP A 618 15.70 33.62 5.66
C ASP A 618 14.84 34.12 4.50
N ARG A 619 14.92 33.41 3.37
CA ARG A 619 14.14 33.65 2.15
C ARG A 619 14.34 32.46 1.21
N PHE A 620 13.27 32.10 0.50
CA PHE A 620 13.28 31.11 -0.57
C PHE A 620 14.41 31.37 -1.58
N ARG A 621 15.12 30.31 -2.02
CA ARG A 621 16.23 30.42 -2.97
C ARG A 621 15.75 30.12 -4.40
N PRO A 622 15.68 31.11 -5.32
CA PRO A 622 15.35 30.82 -6.71
C PRO A 622 16.27 29.75 -7.32
N THR A 623 15.75 28.94 -8.23
CA THR A 623 16.50 27.82 -8.85
C THR A 623 17.80 28.28 -9.52
N GLY A 624 17.79 29.45 -10.15
CA GLY A 624 19.01 30.07 -10.73
C GLY A 624 20.08 30.42 -9.69
N GLN A 625 19.70 30.80 -8.46
CA GLN A 625 20.66 31.04 -7.38
C GLN A 625 21.27 29.74 -6.86
N ILE A 626 20.46 28.68 -6.75
CA ILE A 626 20.95 27.35 -6.37
C ILE A 626 21.95 26.85 -7.42
N ALA A 627 21.60 26.91 -8.71
CA ALA A 627 22.47 26.50 -9.81
C ALA A 627 23.79 27.26 -9.80
N SER A 628 23.73 28.59 -9.71
CA SER A 628 24.92 29.46 -9.67
C SER A 628 25.82 29.17 -8.46
N ALA A 629 25.24 28.92 -7.28
CA ALA A 629 26.02 28.61 -6.07
C ALA A 629 26.75 27.26 -6.20
N VAL A 630 26.07 26.24 -6.73
CA VAL A 630 26.67 24.91 -6.99
C VAL A 630 27.80 25.02 -8.01
N ASP A 631 27.60 25.74 -9.12
CA ASP A 631 28.63 25.94 -10.14
C ASP A 631 29.85 26.68 -9.60
N THR A 632 29.62 27.74 -8.83
CA THR A 632 30.71 28.54 -8.24
C THR A 632 31.55 27.68 -7.30
N LEU A 633 30.89 26.87 -6.45
CA LEU A 633 31.58 25.94 -5.55
C LEU A 633 32.35 24.88 -6.34
N ALA A 634 31.73 24.30 -7.36
CA ALA A 634 32.33 23.27 -8.23
C ALA A 634 33.56 23.80 -8.97
N HIS A 635 33.52 25.05 -9.42
CA HIS A 635 34.64 25.72 -10.07
C HIS A 635 35.79 25.97 -9.09
N ARG A 636 35.49 26.43 -7.87
CA ARG A 636 36.50 26.82 -6.88
C ARG A 636 37.21 25.64 -6.21
N ILE A 637 36.47 24.61 -5.80
CA ILE A 637 37.02 23.48 -5.02
C ILE A 637 37.37 22.28 -5.91
N GLY A 638 36.91 22.29 -7.16
CA GLY A 638 37.19 21.24 -8.13
C GLY A 638 36.39 19.95 -7.90
N LYS A 639 35.96 19.62 -6.69
CA LYS A 639 35.04 18.51 -6.39
C LYS A 639 33.96 18.98 -5.42
N VAL A 640 32.69 18.89 -5.82
CA VAL A 640 31.57 19.18 -4.92
C VAL A 640 31.44 18.04 -3.91
N SER A 641 31.33 18.38 -2.62
CA SER A 641 31.29 17.39 -1.55
C SER A 641 29.99 16.58 -1.58
N LEU A 642 30.04 15.36 -1.03
CA LEU A 642 28.89 14.49 -0.87
C LEU A 642 27.74 15.17 -0.10
N THR A 643 28.11 15.97 0.90
CA THR A 643 27.25 16.80 1.75
C THR A 643 26.33 17.72 0.95
N VAL A 644 26.84 18.36 -0.10
CA VAL A 644 26.02 19.27 -0.91
C VAL A 644 24.95 18.49 -1.67
N ALA A 645 25.30 17.31 -2.18
CA ALA A 645 24.33 16.43 -2.83
C ALA A 645 23.29 15.88 -1.84
N GLU A 646 23.65 15.65 -0.58
CA GLU A 646 22.70 15.29 0.49
C GLU A 646 21.79 16.45 0.89
N ALA A 647 22.32 17.67 0.99
CA ALA A 647 21.52 18.86 1.27
C ALA A 647 20.51 19.12 0.14
N LEU A 648 20.94 19.00 -1.11
CA LEU A 648 20.04 19.08 -2.27
C LEU A 648 19.01 17.94 -2.26
N ALA A 649 19.41 16.70 -1.96
CA ALA A 649 18.47 15.58 -1.86
C ALA A 649 17.44 15.79 -0.75
N THR A 650 17.85 16.32 0.40
CA THR A 650 16.94 16.69 1.49
C THR A 650 15.99 17.81 1.07
N LEU A 651 16.49 18.83 0.35
CA LEU A 651 15.64 19.89 -0.20
C LEU A 651 14.58 19.32 -1.16
N GLU A 652 14.98 18.39 -2.03
CA GLU A 652 14.07 17.70 -2.97
C GLU A 652 13.07 16.78 -2.25
N ARG A 653 13.42 16.13 -1.14
CA ARG A 653 12.47 15.35 -0.33
C ARG A 653 11.45 16.24 0.40
N ARG A 654 11.90 17.39 0.90
CA ARG A 654 11.03 18.37 1.55
C ARG A 654 10.00 18.92 0.57
N GLU A 655 10.43 19.25 -0.63
CA GLU A 655 9.59 19.78 -1.70
C GLU A 655 9.85 19.02 -3.00
N PRO A 656 9.16 17.88 -3.24
CA PRO A 656 9.34 17.10 -4.46
C PRO A 656 9.12 17.93 -5.73
N GLY A 657 10.11 17.95 -6.61
CA GLY A 657 10.13 18.81 -7.80
C GLY A 657 10.88 20.14 -7.63
N ARG A 658 11.43 20.41 -6.44
CA ARG A 658 12.16 21.65 -6.17
C ARG A 658 13.40 21.83 -7.05
N LEU A 659 14.04 20.74 -7.44
CA LEU A 659 15.28 20.73 -8.22
C LEU A 659 15.09 20.63 -9.74
N GLU A 660 13.88 20.44 -10.26
CA GLU A 660 13.67 20.23 -11.71
C GLU A 660 14.10 21.44 -12.54
N GLY A 661 13.83 22.63 -12.03
CA GLY A 661 14.18 23.90 -12.66
C GLY A 661 15.61 24.37 -12.38
N VAL A 662 16.45 23.55 -11.73
CA VAL A 662 17.83 23.91 -11.40
C VAL A 662 18.75 23.46 -12.53
N PHE A 663 19.39 24.42 -13.21
CA PHE A 663 20.24 24.15 -14.38
C PHE A 663 21.68 24.64 -14.16
N PRO A 664 22.53 23.85 -13.49
CA PRO A 664 23.95 24.14 -13.40
C PRO A 664 24.58 24.13 -14.79
N GLN A 665 25.42 25.12 -15.07
CA GLN A 665 26.12 25.29 -16.34
C GLN A 665 27.38 24.43 -16.41
N THR A 666 28.00 24.12 -15.26
CA THR A 666 29.23 23.32 -15.23
C THR A 666 28.92 21.81 -15.28
N PRO A 667 29.75 20.98 -15.95
CA PRO A 667 29.58 19.53 -15.93
C PRO A 667 29.53 18.94 -14.52
N LYS A 668 30.36 19.47 -13.60
CA LYS A 668 30.43 19.04 -12.21
C LYS A 668 29.18 19.43 -11.42
N GLY A 669 28.65 20.63 -11.65
CA GLY A 669 27.38 21.07 -11.08
C GLY A 669 26.22 20.17 -11.52
N ARG A 670 26.14 19.86 -12.82
CA ARG A 670 25.13 18.93 -13.37
C ARG A 670 25.24 17.53 -12.76
N ALA A 671 26.44 16.98 -12.64
CA ALA A 671 26.67 15.68 -12.01
C ALA A 671 26.27 15.67 -10.53
N THR A 672 26.55 16.75 -9.79
CA THR A 672 26.14 16.90 -8.38
C THR A 672 24.63 16.91 -8.27
N LEU A 673 23.94 17.70 -9.11
CA LEU A 673 22.49 17.79 -9.11
C LEU A 673 21.85 16.45 -9.46
N ALA A 674 22.32 15.79 -10.52
CA ALA A 674 21.84 14.47 -10.91
C ALA A 674 22.05 13.44 -9.77
N SER A 675 23.19 13.48 -9.08
CA SER A 675 23.42 12.64 -7.90
C SER A 675 22.49 12.97 -6.73
N ALA A 676 22.11 14.23 -6.54
CA ALA A 676 21.19 14.64 -5.49
C ALA A 676 19.77 14.14 -5.77
N ILE A 677 19.29 14.36 -6.99
CA ILE A 677 17.99 13.86 -7.45
C ILE A 677 17.96 12.32 -7.34
N ALA A 678 18.97 11.62 -7.84
CA ALA A 678 19.03 10.15 -7.73
C ALA A 678 18.96 9.64 -6.27
N ARG A 679 19.47 10.40 -5.30
CA ARG A 679 19.36 10.08 -3.87
C ARG A 679 17.95 10.35 -3.32
N ALA A 680 17.36 11.49 -3.64
CA ALA A 680 16.03 11.85 -3.18
C ALA A 680 14.95 10.83 -3.61
N TYR A 681 15.13 10.22 -4.79
CA TYR A 681 14.22 9.23 -5.35
C TYR A 681 14.71 7.78 -5.19
N ARG A 682 15.67 7.51 -4.30
CA ARG A 682 16.24 6.16 -4.17
C ARG A 682 15.21 5.13 -3.71
N ALA A 683 14.27 5.52 -2.84
CA ALA A 683 13.19 4.68 -2.33
C ALA A 683 12.33 4.07 -3.45
N LEU A 684 12.13 4.81 -4.55
CA LEU A 684 11.41 4.30 -5.71
C LEU A 684 12.12 3.10 -6.33
N GLY A 685 11.44 1.96 -6.30
CA GLY A 685 11.86 0.71 -6.92
C GLY A 685 12.72 -0.20 -6.05
N GLY A 686 12.95 0.10 -4.76
CA GLY A 686 13.69 -0.79 -3.85
C GLY A 686 15.08 -1.23 -4.34
N LEU A 687 15.59 -0.60 -5.40
CA LEU A 687 16.84 -0.92 -6.09
C LEU A 687 17.97 -0.53 -5.16
N ARG A 688 18.40 -1.51 -4.37
CA ARG A 688 19.73 -1.53 -3.79
C ARG A 688 20.69 -1.40 -4.96
N ALA A 689 21.47 -0.32 -4.99
CA ALA A 689 22.74 -0.41 -5.67
C ALA A 689 23.55 -1.42 -4.85
N GLU A 690 23.54 -2.69 -5.26
CA GLU A 690 24.57 -3.63 -4.81
C GLU A 690 25.90 -2.97 -5.17
N ARG A 691 26.63 -2.58 -4.13
CA ARG A 691 27.89 -1.86 -4.21
C ARG A 691 29.03 -2.82 -4.49
#